data_AF-A0AAQ3RG46-F1
#
_entry.id   AF-A0AAQ3RG46-F1
#
_cell.length_a   1.000
_cell.length_b   1.000
_cell.length_c   1.000
_cell.angle_alpha   90.00
_cell.angle_beta   90.00
_cell.angle_gamma   90.00
#
_symmetry.space_group_name_H-M   'P 1'
#
loop_
_entity.id
_entity.type
_entity.pdbx_description
1 polymer ?
#
loop_
_entity_poly.entity_id
_entity_poly.type
_entity_poly.pdbx_seq_one_letter_code
_entity_poly.pdbx_strand_id
1 'polypeptide(L)'
;MISLLISNGFFLSHWTMPPKPLPRKTPFFISLKVRCFRASESNPVPDFPPPSSVLLPRSRSIKRVSRLLRTELQRALMDYLHFTRGYTFSDAEYISKNSPRFVESLVPMIDDKDDVPRSLRKFFRYNPINEFEPFFESLGIGLSELHLFLPHGMIFLADDHVLLHNFHVLCNYGVPRNRMGRFYKEAKEIFGYAGALLESKLQGYENLGLSRSTVVKLVVCCPLLLVGDVNYELVAVLEWMKRIGIESDLMVNYLSCSRTYSWKRMLSTLQFLHKVGYSEERIHNLFRGNPKLFLEGIGKKVYLFFGRLVKIGVEINVIYSYFVEYPNILSYKCAKNMLKVIGFLCAIGMGKNDISHIFSKHVHLLSTCSLKGHKTVCQELKVGKADLYQIIKDDPLKLISFSSKQQQKSDGKVDSHDPRNYLEKRTFLLKLGYTENSEEMARALRMFRGRGDQLQERFDCLVEAGLDYNSVIEMIKRAPVILSQKKTVIKRKIDFLKNVLDYPLEYLVGFPTYFCHDLDKIVERLSMYAWLKERNAINPTLTLSTIVASNDKRFEKYFVNVHPQVDDASVTVACISGVGIFKSENTFLLVEEALPGPKVKSKLLRKLLWILYLMKKSMICSVALTLAIAATSTENVPCCILMPQTSAFVNARIPVAKGYFFPMISHHNGNLPFLFFHGSYKKPLRTRNLFPLSLKVSSFPSSEATLVLQVSRVHFIHSHFSVKRLSRQVKGKVQDVLLDYLHSSRGYSFLDAEFISKNSPSFVQGLVSEFRGQDDDVATCLRKWLWYNPINEFEPFFESLGISPRELPSFLPRGLMYLSDDHVMLANFHVLSNYGVPRNRVGKIYREAKEVFRYPNGLLLSKFRGYERLGLSRSMVIKLVVCCPSLLVGETSVELAMVLDWLKKIGIGHDWIGNYMSCLKTYDPRRMLDAIQFVHKVGYSEEQMHNFFKENPALLLEGLEKKVYVFLGVAFKLNLNRNVIYSCFVEYPHILTKKCAKNLLGVIGFLHYVGMDIDDISRILSNHMHLLSSHPLKGPKAVCSQLKLRKADLCQIIKDDPPKLVSLASKLKQNSNLQLLRDETSKHLGKTAFLLKLGYAENSEDMAKAIKRFRGRGDQLQERFDCLVEAGLDYNIALKMIKCAPMILNQNKAVIQKKIDFLRNILGYPLDCVVAFPAYLCYDLERIMLRFSMYAWVAERKAAKPMMALSTILASSDEKFVKYIVNAHPEGPIIWDGLKKLLLKDKSQLFP
;
A
#
# COMPACT_ATOMS: atom_id res chain seq x y z
N MET A 1 -5.44 -4.62 27.30
CA MET A 1 -5.49 -3.49 26.34
C MET A 1 -5.67 -2.12 27.05
N ILE A 2 -4.69 -1.69 27.85
CA ILE A 2 -4.62 -0.33 28.44
C ILE A 2 -3.31 0.36 28.03
N SER A 3 -2.19 -0.39 28.00
CA SER A 3 -0.94 0.02 27.32
C SER A 3 -1.21 0.64 25.93
N LEU A 4 -2.06 0.01 25.10
CA LEU A 4 -2.48 0.51 23.77
C LEU A 4 -3.27 1.84 23.75
N LEU A 5 -3.70 2.37 24.91
CA LEU A 5 -4.31 3.71 25.02
C LEU A 5 -3.36 4.75 25.65
N ILE A 6 -2.19 4.33 26.16
CA ILE A 6 -1.15 5.23 26.67
C ILE A 6 0.02 5.33 25.67
N SER A 7 0.31 4.28 24.89
CA SER A 7 1.39 4.27 23.89
C SER A 7 1.17 5.19 22.67
N ASN A 8 -0.07 5.62 22.42
CA ASN A 8 -0.40 6.70 21.46
C ASN A 8 -0.68 8.05 22.17
N GLY A 9 -0.21 8.21 23.40
CA GLY A 9 -0.22 9.48 24.12
C GLY A 9 0.83 10.44 23.55
N PHE A 10 0.41 11.35 22.67
CA PHE A 10 1.20 12.53 22.29
C PHE A 10 1.53 13.38 23.53
N PHE A 11 2.71 13.16 24.12
CA PHE A 11 3.23 14.00 25.19
C PHE A 11 3.80 15.30 24.60
N LEU A 12 2.92 16.27 24.34
CA LEU A 12 3.31 17.66 24.16
C LEU A 12 3.53 18.31 25.54
N SER A 13 4.75 18.16 26.06
CA SER A 13 5.30 19.02 27.10
C SER A 13 6.75 19.37 26.77
N HIS A 14 6.90 20.48 26.05
CA HIS A 14 8.13 21.28 25.89
C HIS A 14 9.45 20.52 25.67
N TRP A 15 9.78 20.32 24.38
CA TRP A 15 11.18 20.45 23.98
C TRP A 15 11.63 21.89 24.28
N THR A 16 12.64 22.05 25.13
CA THR A 16 13.45 23.27 25.19
C THR A 16 14.88 22.91 24.83
N MET A 17 15.20 23.11 23.56
CA MET A 17 16.54 23.22 22.96
C MET A 17 17.70 22.46 23.62
N PRO A 18 18.18 21.34 23.04
CA PRO A 18 19.62 21.07 23.05
C PRO A 18 20.39 22.30 22.48
N PRO A 19 21.61 22.60 22.96
CA PRO A 19 22.27 23.88 22.71
C PRO A 19 22.72 24.06 21.24
N LYS A 20 22.77 25.32 20.79
CA LYS A 20 23.09 25.72 19.41
C LYS A 20 24.53 25.35 19.00
N PRO A 21 24.73 24.60 17.91
CA PRO A 21 25.91 24.73 17.06
C PRO A 21 25.77 25.98 16.17
N LEU A 22 26.90 26.59 15.80
CA LEU A 22 26.95 27.80 14.97
C LEU A 22 26.66 27.52 13.47
N PRO A 23 26.23 28.53 12.68
CA PRO A 23 25.74 28.31 11.33
C PRO A 23 26.84 27.92 10.34
N ARG A 24 26.63 26.80 9.64
CA ARG A 24 27.24 26.49 8.34
C ARG A 24 26.07 26.42 7.34
N LYS A 25 25.94 27.45 6.50
CA LYS A 25 26.45 27.50 5.12
C LYS A 25 25.87 26.38 4.24
N THR A 26 25.11 26.81 3.25
CA THR A 26 24.64 25.98 2.12
C THR A 26 25.81 25.29 1.43
N PRO A 27 25.72 23.97 1.16
CA PRO A 27 26.55 23.35 0.14
C PRO A 27 26.13 23.91 -1.22
N PHE A 28 27.01 24.67 -1.86
CA PHE A 28 26.87 24.97 -3.28
C PHE A 28 26.96 23.66 -4.08
N PHE A 29 26.23 23.59 -5.20
CA PHE A 29 26.60 22.68 -6.28
C PHE A 29 27.93 23.15 -6.87
N ILE A 30 29.05 22.62 -6.36
CA ILE A 30 30.34 22.76 -7.03
C ILE A 30 30.29 21.87 -8.27
N SER A 31 30.41 22.49 -9.44
CA SER A 31 30.54 21.78 -10.71
C SER A 31 31.91 21.11 -10.79
N LEU A 32 31.94 19.78 -10.71
CA LEU A 32 33.13 19.00 -11.05
C LEU A 32 33.35 19.09 -12.57
N LYS A 33 34.12 20.09 -12.99
CA LYS A 33 34.69 20.20 -14.34
C LYS A 33 35.71 19.09 -14.58
N VAL A 34 35.23 17.88 -14.87
CA VAL A 34 36.02 16.88 -15.57
C VAL A 34 36.16 17.36 -17.02
N ARG A 35 37.40 17.60 -17.47
CA ARG A 35 37.69 17.92 -18.87
C ARG A 35 37.55 16.65 -19.72
N CYS A 36 36.44 16.51 -20.44
CA CYS A 36 36.38 15.68 -21.64
C CYS A 36 36.63 16.57 -22.87
N PHE A 37 37.21 15.98 -23.93
CA PHE A 37 37.72 16.73 -25.09
C PHE A 37 36.60 17.27 -26.00
N ARG A 38 36.91 18.34 -26.75
CA ARG A 38 36.11 18.79 -27.89
C ARG A 38 36.26 17.80 -29.06
N ALA A 39 35.14 17.30 -29.56
CA ALA A 39 34.92 16.81 -30.92
C ALA A 39 33.46 17.19 -31.24
N SER A 40 33.23 18.29 -31.96
CA SER A 40 33.05 18.32 -33.42
C SER A 40 31.70 17.72 -33.87
N GLU A 41 30.68 18.59 -33.83
CA GLU A 41 29.49 18.69 -34.69
C GLU A 41 28.93 17.44 -35.42
N SER A 42 27.63 17.22 -35.23
CA SER A 42 26.75 16.55 -36.19
C SER A 42 25.37 17.24 -36.20
N ASN A 43 24.74 17.32 -37.37
CA ASN A 43 23.63 18.24 -37.66
C ASN A 43 22.30 17.92 -36.95
N PRO A 44 21.42 18.92 -36.74
CA PRO A 44 20.07 18.72 -36.23
C PRO A 44 19.15 18.02 -37.26
N VAL A 45 18.27 17.15 -36.76
CA VAL A 45 17.13 16.58 -37.48
C VAL A 45 15.91 17.49 -37.22
N PRO A 46 14.97 17.70 -38.17
CA PRO A 46 13.84 18.61 -37.97
C PRO A 46 12.86 18.13 -36.88
N ASP A 47 12.54 18.99 -35.93
CA ASP A 47 11.42 18.79 -35.01
C ASP A 47 10.08 18.88 -35.76
N PHE A 48 9.26 17.83 -35.68
CA PHE A 48 7.86 17.90 -36.07
C PHE A 48 7.06 18.60 -34.96
N PRO A 49 6.25 19.64 -35.26
CA PRO A 49 5.42 20.29 -34.25
C PRO A 49 4.31 19.34 -33.77
N PRO A 50 3.92 19.38 -32.49
CA PRO A 50 2.85 18.55 -31.95
C PRO A 50 1.49 18.93 -32.57
N PRO A 51 0.56 17.97 -32.76
CA PRO A 51 -0.81 18.27 -33.18
C PRO A 51 -1.47 19.30 -32.27
N SER A 52 -2.19 20.24 -32.87
CA SER A 52 -2.66 21.46 -32.20
C SER A 52 -3.68 21.18 -31.09
N SER A 53 -3.23 21.28 -29.84
CA SER A 53 -4.13 21.59 -28.72
C SER A 53 -4.87 22.90 -29.02
N VAL A 54 -6.17 22.98 -28.73
CA VAL A 54 -6.92 24.25 -28.85
C VAL A 54 -6.42 25.20 -27.76
N LEU A 55 -5.45 26.05 -28.11
CA LEU A 55 -4.84 27.02 -27.21
C LEU A 55 -5.87 28.07 -26.78
N LEU A 56 -6.47 27.85 -25.60
CA LEU A 56 -7.43 28.74 -24.95
C LEU A 56 -6.91 30.21 -24.96
N PRO A 57 -7.52 31.12 -25.73
CA PRO A 57 -7.08 32.50 -25.78
C PRO A 57 -7.31 33.18 -24.43
N ARG A 58 -6.22 33.68 -23.81
CA ARG A 58 -6.34 34.55 -22.63
C ARG A 58 -7.10 35.82 -23.02
N SER A 59 -8.24 36.05 -22.35
CA SER A 59 -8.95 37.33 -22.32
C SER A 59 -9.42 37.92 -23.67
N ARG A 60 -10.45 37.29 -24.26
CA ARG A 60 -11.49 38.05 -24.99
C ARG A 60 -12.85 37.82 -24.32
N SER A 61 -13.68 38.86 -24.23
CA SER A 61 -14.99 38.81 -23.59
C SER A 61 -16.00 38.06 -24.46
N ILE A 62 -16.12 36.75 -24.27
CA ILE A 62 -17.10 35.92 -24.98
C ILE A 62 -18.50 36.48 -24.76
N LYS A 63 -19.14 36.94 -25.85
CA LYS A 63 -20.54 37.41 -25.86
C LYS A 63 -21.45 36.29 -25.34
N ARG A 64 -22.57 36.62 -24.69
CA ARG A 64 -23.53 35.59 -24.22
C ARG A 64 -24.03 34.76 -25.41
N VAL A 65 -23.57 33.51 -25.51
CA VAL A 65 -24.06 32.52 -26.49
C VAL A 65 -25.58 32.38 -26.33
N SER A 66 -26.32 32.52 -27.43
CA SER A 66 -27.78 32.40 -27.41
C SER A 66 -28.20 30.95 -27.10
N ARG A 67 -29.43 30.77 -26.60
CA ARG A 67 -29.95 29.41 -26.31
C ARG A 67 -30.00 28.55 -27.59
N LEU A 68 -30.39 29.16 -28.71
CA LEU A 68 -30.46 28.51 -30.02
C LEU A 68 -29.07 28.08 -30.49
N LEU A 69 -28.12 29.02 -30.53
CA LEU A 69 -26.73 28.77 -30.92
C LEU A 69 -26.08 27.67 -30.07
N ARG A 70 -26.30 27.67 -28.74
CA ARG A 70 -25.81 26.58 -27.88
C ARG A 70 -26.42 25.24 -28.25
N THR A 71 -27.72 25.19 -28.56
CA THR A 71 -28.40 23.95 -28.97
C THR A 71 -27.84 23.40 -30.29
N GLU A 72 -27.48 24.29 -31.22
CA GLU A 72 -26.86 23.92 -32.50
C GLU A 72 -25.42 23.43 -32.34
N LEU A 73 -24.61 24.10 -31.52
CA LEU A 73 -23.27 23.66 -31.14
C LEU A 73 -23.31 22.27 -30.45
N GLN A 74 -24.28 22.05 -29.56
CA GLN A 74 -24.48 20.76 -28.88
C GLN A 74 -24.92 19.67 -29.85
N ARG A 75 -25.79 19.98 -30.82
CA ARG A 75 -26.18 19.04 -31.88
C ARG A 75 -24.99 18.68 -32.77
N ALA A 76 -24.22 19.66 -33.26
CA ALA A 76 -23.07 19.39 -34.11
C ALA A 76 -21.98 18.55 -33.41
N LEU A 77 -21.74 18.77 -32.12
CA LEU A 77 -20.83 17.94 -31.31
C LEU A 77 -21.38 16.53 -31.07
N MET A 78 -22.68 16.38 -30.84
CA MET A 78 -23.35 15.07 -30.76
C MET A 78 -23.25 14.31 -32.08
N ASP A 79 -23.51 14.98 -33.21
CA ASP A 79 -23.47 14.39 -34.55
C ASP A 79 -22.04 13.91 -34.90
N TYR A 80 -21.01 14.68 -34.51
CA TYR A 80 -19.61 14.24 -34.61
C TYR A 80 -19.36 12.96 -33.78
N LEU A 81 -19.66 13.01 -32.48
CA LEU A 81 -19.41 11.89 -31.57
C LEU A 81 -20.18 10.61 -31.98
N HIS A 82 -21.42 10.75 -32.45
CA HIS A 82 -22.22 9.60 -32.87
C HIS A 82 -21.85 9.11 -34.28
N PHE A 83 -22.01 9.95 -35.31
CA PHE A 83 -21.90 9.51 -36.71
C PHE A 83 -20.46 9.48 -37.23
N THR A 84 -19.54 10.28 -36.69
CA THR A 84 -18.13 10.32 -37.14
C THR A 84 -17.22 9.43 -36.28
N ARG A 85 -17.56 9.24 -34.99
CA ARG A 85 -16.71 8.54 -34.02
C ARG A 85 -17.31 7.24 -33.46
N GLY A 86 -18.57 6.94 -33.79
CA GLY A 86 -19.20 5.66 -33.45
C GLY A 86 -19.62 5.49 -31.99
N TYR A 87 -19.61 6.56 -31.18
CA TYR A 87 -20.12 6.49 -29.81
C TYR A 87 -21.64 6.23 -29.80
N THR A 88 -22.14 5.59 -28.75
CA THR A 88 -23.59 5.37 -28.64
C THR A 88 -24.31 6.73 -28.58
N PHE A 89 -25.52 6.81 -29.14
CA PHE A 89 -26.32 8.04 -29.13
C PHE A 89 -26.44 8.63 -27.71
N SER A 90 -26.70 7.77 -26.72
CA SER A 90 -26.81 8.13 -25.30
C SER A 90 -25.53 8.72 -24.71
N ASP A 91 -24.35 8.35 -25.21
CA ASP A 91 -23.06 8.89 -24.78
C ASP A 91 -22.75 10.20 -25.49
N ALA A 92 -22.91 10.26 -26.81
CA ALA A 92 -22.75 11.47 -27.61
C ALA A 92 -23.68 12.60 -27.14
N GLU A 93 -24.95 12.29 -26.87
CA GLU A 93 -25.94 13.21 -26.33
C GLU A 93 -25.58 13.66 -24.91
N TYR A 94 -25.14 12.73 -24.05
CA TYR A 94 -24.76 13.08 -22.68
C TYR A 94 -23.55 14.00 -22.65
N ILE A 95 -22.51 13.68 -23.43
CA ILE A 95 -21.27 14.46 -23.51
C ILE A 95 -21.57 15.87 -24.01
N SER A 96 -22.30 16.02 -25.13
CA SER A 96 -22.59 17.35 -25.69
C SER A 96 -23.50 18.19 -24.79
N LYS A 97 -24.52 17.59 -24.14
CA LYS A 97 -25.43 18.32 -23.24
C LYS A 97 -24.76 18.76 -21.94
N ASN A 98 -23.75 18.05 -21.45
CA ASN A 98 -23.10 18.30 -20.16
C ASN A 98 -21.69 18.91 -20.25
N SER A 99 -21.18 19.26 -21.44
CA SER A 99 -19.90 19.98 -21.65
C SER A 99 -20.08 21.45 -22.10
N PRO A 100 -20.80 22.30 -21.33
CA PRO A 100 -21.18 23.63 -21.77
C PRO A 100 -20.00 24.58 -22.04
N ARG A 101 -18.80 24.34 -21.49
CA ARG A 101 -17.62 25.17 -21.75
C ARG A 101 -16.85 24.74 -22.98
N PHE A 102 -16.71 23.43 -23.22
CA PHE A 102 -16.18 22.95 -24.50
C PHE A 102 -17.07 23.42 -25.66
N VAL A 103 -18.39 23.32 -25.50
CA VAL A 103 -19.41 23.86 -26.41
C VAL A 103 -19.27 25.39 -26.61
N GLU A 104 -18.92 26.15 -25.57
CA GLU A 104 -18.62 27.59 -25.69
C GLU A 104 -17.27 27.88 -26.38
N SER A 105 -16.27 26.98 -26.30
CA SER A 105 -14.99 27.13 -27.01
C SER A 105 -15.04 26.79 -28.50
N LEU A 106 -16.13 26.18 -28.98
CA LEU A 106 -16.38 25.96 -30.41
C LEU A 106 -16.94 27.20 -31.14
N VAL A 107 -17.43 28.21 -30.40
CA VAL A 107 -18.01 29.44 -30.98
C VAL A 107 -17.05 30.19 -31.93
N PRO A 108 -15.74 30.32 -31.67
CA PRO A 108 -14.80 30.98 -32.59
C PRO A 108 -14.47 30.16 -33.85
N MET A 109 -14.99 28.93 -33.98
CA MET A 109 -14.77 28.04 -35.13
C MET A 109 -15.92 28.11 -36.15
N ILE A 110 -16.87 29.03 -35.94
CA ILE A 110 -17.96 29.32 -36.87
C ILE A 110 -17.47 30.41 -37.83
N ASP A 111 -17.58 30.17 -39.14
CA ASP A 111 -17.35 31.18 -40.18
C ASP A 111 -18.64 32.01 -40.31
N ASP A 112 -18.55 33.35 -40.28
CA ASP A 112 -19.69 34.26 -40.40
C ASP A 112 -20.47 34.09 -41.72
N LYS A 113 -19.96 33.29 -42.67
CA LYS A 113 -20.56 32.97 -43.98
C LYS A 113 -21.25 31.60 -44.09
N ASP A 114 -21.00 30.66 -43.18
CA ASP A 114 -21.51 29.27 -43.24
C ASP A 114 -22.38 28.99 -42.00
N ASP A 115 -23.64 28.55 -42.18
CA ASP A 115 -24.56 28.16 -41.10
C ASP A 115 -23.87 27.33 -40.00
N VAL A 116 -24.24 27.50 -38.73
CA VAL A 116 -23.57 26.85 -37.58
C VAL A 116 -23.35 25.34 -37.78
N PRO A 117 -24.33 24.52 -38.22
CA PRO A 117 -24.13 23.08 -38.41
C PRO A 117 -23.29 22.74 -39.67
N ARG A 118 -23.09 23.68 -40.58
CA ARG A 118 -22.25 23.56 -41.79
C ARG A 118 -20.81 23.94 -41.47
N SER A 119 -20.61 25.11 -40.86
CA SER A 119 -19.35 25.57 -40.26
C SER A 119 -18.70 24.49 -39.37
N LEU A 120 -19.45 23.94 -38.41
CA LEU A 120 -18.89 22.98 -37.46
C LEU A 120 -18.61 21.60 -38.07
N ARG A 121 -19.44 21.11 -39.01
CA ARG A 121 -19.15 19.86 -39.73
C ARG A 121 -17.92 20.00 -40.65
N LYS A 122 -17.73 21.17 -41.26
CA LYS A 122 -16.51 21.54 -42.00
C LYS A 122 -15.30 21.56 -41.05
N PHE A 123 -15.40 22.20 -39.89
CA PHE A 123 -14.35 22.23 -38.87
C PHE A 123 -13.94 20.82 -38.40
N PHE A 124 -14.87 20.02 -37.87
CA PHE A 124 -14.60 18.67 -37.34
C PHE A 124 -14.07 17.68 -38.39
N ARG A 125 -14.39 17.87 -39.68
CA ARG A 125 -13.89 17.03 -40.78
C ARG A 125 -12.39 17.20 -41.02
N TYR A 126 -11.83 18.37 -40.71
CA TYR A 126 -10.41 18.69 -40.96
C TYR A 126 -9.59 18.91 -39.69
N ASN A 127 -10.24 19.07 -38.52
CA ASN A 127 -9.60 19.33 -37.24
C ASN A 127 -10.06 18.29 -36.20
N PRO A 128 -9.23 17.28 -35.84
CA PRO A 128 -9.57 16.35 -34.78
C PRO A 128 -9.57 17.08 -33.43
N ILE A 129 -10.62 16.90 -32.64
CA ILE A 129 -10.72 17.47 -31.29
C ILE A 129 -10.18 16.50 -30.24
N ASN A 130 -9.76 17.05 -29.09
CA ASN A 130 -9.43 16.27 -27.91
C ASN A 130 -10.72 15.83 -27.19
N GLU A 131 -11.21 14.63 -27.51
CA GLU A 131 -12.49 14.08 -27.03
C GLU A 131 -12.53 13.88 -25.51
N PHE A 132 -11.37 13.74 -24.86
CA PHE A 132 -11.26 13.69 -23.41
C PHE A 132 -11.70 15.00 -22.73
N GLU A 133 -11.62 16.16 -23.39
CA GLU A 133 -12.02 17.45 -22.82
C GLU A 133 -13.55 17.56 -22.58
N PRO A 134 -14.42 17.43 -23.60
CA PRO A 134 -15.87 17.43 -23.37
C PRO A 134 -16.32 16.22 -22.55
N PHE A 135 -15.66 15.06 -22.70
CA PHE A 135 -15.95 13.90 -21.88
C PHE A 135 -15.73 14.20 -20.38
N PHE A 136 -14.55 14.63 -19.96
CA PHE A 136 -14.28 14.91 -18.55
C PHE A 136 -15.07 16.10 -18.01
N GLU A 137 -15.38 17.12 -18.82
CA GLU A 137 -16.33 18.17 -18.41
C GLU A 137 -17.71 17.57 -18.11
N SER A 138 -18.23 16.70 -19.00
CA SER A 138 -19.54 16.04 -18.83
C SER A 138 -19.64 15.18 -17.56
N LEU A 139 -18.51 14.61 -17.10
CA LEU A 139 -18.43 13.83 -15.85
C LEU A 139 -18.35 14.71 -14.59
N GLY A 140 -18.23 16.03 -14.72
CA GLY A 140 -18.13 16.99 -13.61
C GLY A 140 -16.69 17.34 -13.19
N ILE A 141 -15.69 17.17 -14.06
CA ILE A 141 -14.35 17.70 -13.84
C ILE A 141 -14.31 19.17 -14.25
N GLY A 142 -13.68 20.03 -13.43
CA GLY A 142 -13.63 21.47 -13.69
C GLY A 142 -12.44 21.84 -14.57
N LEU A 143 -12.63 22.78 -15.51
CA LEU A 143 -11.59 23.32 -16.41
C LEU A 143 -10.23 23.60 -15.75
N SER A 144 -10.24 24.20 -14.55
CA SER A 144 -9.02 24.54 -13.79
C SER A 144 -8.20 23.33 -13.35
N GLU A 145 -8.78 22.13 -13.41
CA GLU A 145 -8.16 20.86 -13.02
C GLU A 145 -8.05 19.89 -14.21
N LEU A 146 -8.75 20.16 -15.33
CA LEU A 146 -8.85 19.29 -16.51
C LEU A 146 -7.48 18.84 -17.05
N HIS A 147 -6.54 19.78 -17.13
CA HIS A 147 -5.16 19.55 -17.57
C HIS A 147 -4.36 18.56 -16.70
N LEU A 148 -4.81 18.25 -15.48
CA LEU A 148 -4.22 17.24 -14.59
C LEU A 148 -4.71 15.81 -14.91
N PHE A 149 -5.78 15.68 -15.70
CA PHE A 149 -6.48 14.43 -15.95
C PHE A 149 -6.36 13.92 -17.39
N LEU A 150 -6.17 14.83 -18.36
CA LEU A 150 -6.00 14.50 -19.78
C LEU A 150 -4.81 13.53 -20.00
N PRO A 151 -4.99 12.48 -20.82
CA PRO A 151 -3.88 11.60 -21.21
C PRO A 151 -2.86 12.36 -22.06
N HIS A 152 -1.61 11.90 -22.05
CA HIS A 152 -0.55 12.47 -22.87
C HIS A 152 -0.44 11.66 -24.17
N GLY A 153 -0.47 12.33 -25.33
CA GLY A 153 -0.36 11.68 -26.64
C GLY A 153 -1.63 10.99 -27.17
N MET A 154 -2.73 10.97 -26.42
CA MET A 154 -4.04 10.51 -26.88
C MET A 154 -5.00 11.70 -26.99
N ILE A 155 -5.76 11.77 -28.08
CA ILE A 155 -6.81 12.78 -28.28
C ILE A 155 -8.19 12.16 -28.49
N PHE A 156 -8.27 10.87 -28.79
CA PHE A 156 -9.55 10.19 -29.02
C PHE A 156 -9.93 9.30 -27.83
N LEU A 157 -11.19 9.38 -27.42
CA LEU A 157 -11.68 8.65 -26.25
C LEU A 157 -11.76 7.13 -26.50
N ALA A 158 -11.81 6.72 -27.77
CA ALA A 158 -11.82 5.32 -28.20
C ALA A 158 -10.47 4.60 -27.97
N ASP A 159 -9.37 5.35 -27.92
CA ASP A 159 -8.02 4.80 -27.73
C ASP A 159 -7.89 4.16 -26.33
N ASP A 160 -8.50 4.80 -25.31
CA ASP A 160 -8.62 4.27 -23.95
C ASP A 160 -9.91 3.44 -23.77
N HIS A 161 -9.96 2.33 -24.50
CA HIS A 161 -11.05 1.34 -24.43
C HIS A 161 -11.28 0.78 -23.02
N VAL A 162 -10.26 0.79 -22.14
CA VAL A 162 -10.35 0.29 -20.76
C VAL A 162 -11.11 1.30 -19.88
N LEU A 163 -10.83 2.59 -20.03
CA LEU A 163 -11.58 3.68 -19.40
C LEU A 163 -13.04 3.68 -19.84
N LEU A 164 -13.31 3.53 -21.14
CA LEU A 164 -14.67 3.44 -21.67
C LEU A 164 -15.41 2.22 -21.09
N HIS A 165 -14.79 1.02 -21.12
CA HIS A 165 -15.39 -0.18 -20.56
C HIS A 165 -15.77 0.00 -19.08
N ASN A 166 -14.85 0.50 -18.25
CA ASN A 166 -15.11 0.73 -16.83
C ASN A 166 -16.14 1.84 -16.57
N PHE A 167 -16.19 2.89 -17.41
CA PHE A 167 -17.26 3.89 -17.39
C PHE A 167 -18.63 3.28 -17.68
N HIS A 168 -18.73 2.38 -18.67
CA HIS A 168 -19.97 1.67 -18.97
C HIS A 168 -20.37 0.68 -17.86
N VAL A 169 -19.42 -0.05 -17.27
CA VAL A 169 -19.68 -0.92 -16.09
C VAL A 169 -20.30 -0.11 -14.95
N LEU A 170 -19.74 1.04 -14.60
CA LEU A 170 -20.29 1.90 -13.54
C LEU A 170 -21.68 2.48 -13.92
N CYS A 171 -21.88 2.90 -15.17
CA CYS A 171 -23.18 3.37 -15.66
C CYS A 171 -24.25 2.27 -15.55
N ASN A 172 -23.96 1.08 -16.08
CA ASN A 172 -24.87 -0.07 -16.11
C ASN A 172 -25.14 -0.61 -14.71
N TYR A 173 -24.16 -0.51 -13.80
CA TYR A 173 -24.36 -0.85 -12.39
C TYR A 173 -25.34 0.10 -11.68
N GLY A 174 -25.43 1.36 -12.13
CA GLY A 174 -26.40 2.37 -11.66
C GLY A 174 -25.76 3.66 -11.13
N VAL A 175 -24.47 3.88 -11.32
CA VAL A 175 -23.77 5.09 -10.85
C VAL A 175 -24.12 6.29 -11.75
N PRO A 176 -24.58 7.43 -11.20
CA PRO A 176 -24.92 8.61 -12.00
C PRO A 176 -23.70 9.19 -12.73
N ARG A 177 -23.83 9.42 -14.05
CA ARG A 177 -22.76 9.92 -14.94
C ARG A 177 -22.09 11.21 -14.42
N ASN A 178 -22.86 12.16 -13.88
CA ASN A 178 -22.35 13.41 -13.28
C ASN A 178 -21.63 13.24 -11.93
N ARG A 179 -21.44 12.01 -11.45
CA ARG A 179 -20.59 11.67 -10.30
C ARG A 179 -19.29 10.98 -10.70
N MET A 180 -19.17 10.49 -11.93
CA MET A 180 -17.98 9.75 -12.41
C MET A 180 -16.70 10.58 -12.32
N GLY A 181 -16.78 11.90 -12.52
CA GLY A 181 -15.64 12.81 -12.37
C GLY A 181 -15.08 12.85 -10.94
N ARG A 182 -15.85 12.43 -9.93
CA ARG A 182 -15.34 12.19 -8.56
C ARG A 182 -14.56 10.88 -8.46
N PHE A 183 -15.02 9.81 -9.10
CA PHE A 183 -14.27 8.56 -9.17
C PHE A 183 -12.95 8.77 -9.90
N TYR A 184 -12.94 9.49 -11.03
CA TYR A 184 -11.71 9.78 -11.77
C TYR A 184 -10.72 10.68 -11.01
N LYS A 185 -11.18 11.45 -10.01
CA LYS A 185 -10.35 12.27 -9.11
C LYS A 185 -9.83 11.52 -7.90
N GLU A 186 -10.67 10.72 -7.25
CA GLU A 186 -10.35 10.04 -5.98
C GLU A 186 -9.85 8.60 -6.15
N ALA A 187 -10.08 7.99 -7.31
CA ALA A 187 -9.88 6.56 -7.58
C ALA A 187 -9.63 6.31 -9.10
N LYS A 188 -8.75 7.09 -9.74
CA LYS A 188 -8.45 7.00 -11.18
C LYS A 188 -8.07 5.58 -11.62
N GLU A 189 -7.45 4.81 -10.72
CA GLU A 189 -7.03 3.43 -10.94
C GLU A 189 -8.16 2.50 -11.44
N ILE A 190 -9.41 2.72 -11.02
CA ILE A 190 -10.52 1.82 -11.39
C ILE A 190 -10.86 1.87 -12.89
N PHE A 191 -10.51 2.97 -13.57
CA PHE A 191 -10.73 3.11 -15.01
C PHE A 191 -9.69 2.33 -15.83
N GLY A 192 -8.58 1.91 -15.23
CA GLY A 192 -7.57 1.03 -15.83
C GLY A 192 -7.70 -0.43 -15.39
N TYR A 193 -8.86 -0.87 -14.88
CA TYR A 193 -9.10 -2.28 -14.54
C TYR A 193 -9.42 -3.10 -15.80
N ALA A 194 -8.59 -4.09 -16.10
CA ALA A 194 -8.79 -4.99 -17.24
C ALA A 194 -9.83 -6.09 -16.93
N GLY A 195 -10.83 -6.23 -17.80
CA GLY A 195 -11.91 -7.22 -17.67
C GLY A 195 -12.89 -6.94 -16.52
N ALA A 196 -13.71 -7.93 -16.17
CA ALA A 196 -14.79 -7.83 -15.17
C ALA A 196 -14.34 -7.65 -13.70
N LEU A 197 -13.12 -7.12 -13.47
CA LEU A 197 -12.60 -6.84 -12.13
C LEU A 197 -13.42 -5.76 -11.41
N LEU A 198 -13.86 -4.71 -12.11
CA LEU A 198 -14.69 -3.65 -11.52
C LEU A 198 -16.10 -4.17 -11.15
N GLU A 199 -16.67 -5.00 -12.00
CA GLU A 199 -17.98 -5.63 -11.78
C GLU A 199 -17.95 -6.62 -10.60
N SER A 200 -16.97 -7.54 -10.59
CA SER A 200 -16.78 -8.49 -9.47
C SER A 200 -16.46 -7.82 -8.13
N LYS A 201 -15.84 -6.63 -8.14
CA LYS A 201 -15.69 -5.79 -6.94
C LYS A 201 -17.02 -5.23 -6.43
N LEU A 202 -17.88 -4.76 -7.33
CA LEU A 202 -19.21 -4.24 -6.99
C LEU A 202 -20.10 -5.36 -6.45
N GLN A 203 -20.12 -6.52 -7.13
CA GLN A 203 -20.77 -7.74 -6.66
C GLN A 203 -20.18 -8.26 -5.34
N GLY A 204 -18.87 -8.09 -5.12
CA GLY A 204 -18.20 -8.39 -3.86
C GLY A 204 -18.75 -7.61 -2.67
N TYR A 205 -19.25 -6.39 -2.89
CA TYR A 205 -19.95 -5.61 -1.86
C TYR A 205 -21.42 -6.04 -1.69
N GLU A 206 -22.11 -6.47 -2.76
CA GLU A 206 -23.46 -7.08 -2.65
C GLU A 206 -23.42 -8.37 -1.81
N ASN A 207 -22.40 -9.20 -2.02
CA ASN A 207 -22.15 -10.45 -1.28
C ASN A 207 -21.95 -10.26 0.24
N LEU A 208 -21.74 -9.04 0.73
CA LEU A 208 -21.71 -8.72 2.16
C LEU A 208 -23.12 -8.48 2.77
N GLY A 209 -24.20 -8.63 1.98
CA GLY A 209 -25.55 -8.30 2.39
C GLY A 209 -25.87 -6.81 2.24
N LEU A 210 -25.41 -6.21 1.13
CA LEU A 210 -25.73 -4.84 0.73
C LEU A 210 -26.65 -4.84 -0.48
N SER A 211 -27.72 -4.04 -0.47
CA SER A 211 -28.54 -3.84 -1.66
C SER A 211 -27.75 -3.05 -2.73
N ARG A 212 -28.00 -3.32 -4.03
CA ARG A 212 -27.30 -2.65 -5.15
C ARG A 212 -27.40 -1.12 -5.10
N SER A 213 -28.54 -0.57 -4.68
CA SER A 213 -28.73 0.87 -4.47
C SER A 213 -27.86 1.41 -3.32
N THR A 214 -27.70 0.64 -2.25
CA THR A 214 -26.75 0.92 -1.16
C THR A 214 -25.30 0.84 -1.64
N VAL A 215 -24.90 -0.17 -2.41
CA VAL A 215 -23.54 -0.25 -2.98
C VAL A 215 -23.26 0.95 -3.88
N VAL A 216 -24.16 1.30 -4.82
CA VAL A 216 -24.04 2.49 -5.67
C VAL A 216 -23.83 3.76 -4.82
N LYS A 217 -24.69 4.02 -3.83
CA LYS A 217 -24.60 5.25 -3.02
C LYS A 217 -23.39 5.24 -2.08
N LEU A 218 -22.94 4.06 -1.62
CA LEU A 218 -21.72 3.87 -0.84
C LEU A 218 -20.47 4.18 -1.68
N VAL A 219 -20.32 3.63 -2.88
CA VAL A 219 -19.15 3.91 -3.74
C VAL A 219 -19.15 5.33 -4.30
N VAL A 220 -20.33 5.94 -4.57
CA VAL A 220 -20.44 7.38 -4.89
C VAL A 220 -20.01 8.27 -3.72
N CYS A 221 -20.20 7.83 -2.47
CA CYS A 221 -19.71 8.53 -1.28
C CYS A 221 -18.23 8.27 -1.00
N CYS A 222 -17.71 7.09 -1.31
CA CYS A 222 -16.33 6.67 -1.05
C CYS A 222 -15.73 5.87 -2.23
N PRO A 223 -15.36 6.53 -3.37
CA PRO A 223 -14.84 5.84 -4.56
C PRO A 223 -13.63 4.93 -4.31
N LEU A 224 -12.78 5.31 -3.35
CA LEU A 224 -11.63 4.53 -2.89
C LEU A 224 -11.96 3.11 -2.40
N LEU A 225 -13.22 2.78 -2.08
CA LEU A 225 -13.64 1.40 -1.77
C LEU A 225 -13.47 0.44 -2.96
N LEU A 226 -13.37 0.96 -4.17
CA LEU A 226 -13.13 0.16 -5.36
C LEU A 226 -11.63 -0.03 -5.65
N VAL A 227 -10.72 0.66 -4.93
CA VAL A 227 -9.25 0.57 -5.08
C VAL A 227 -8.64 -0.30 -3.97
N GLY A 228 -7.73 -1.22 -4.31
CA GLY A 228 -7.29 -2.29 -3.41
C GLY A 228 -8.16 -3.53 -3.58
N ASP A 229 -8.63 -4.16 -2.50
CA ASP A 229 -9.70 -5.18 -2.53
C ASP A 229 -10.91 -4.70 -1.69
N VAL A 230 -11.44 -5.55 -0.81
CA VAL A 230 -12.66 -5.32 -0.01
C VAL A 230 -12.24 -4.85 1.38
N ASN A 231 -12.41 -3.55 1.62
CA ASN A 231 -11.87 -2.88 2.80
C ASN A 231 -12.29 -3.54 4.13
N TYR A 232 -11.35 -4.23 4.79
CA TYR A 232 -11.63 -5.00 6.01
C TYR A 232 -12.22 -4.16 7.17
N GLU A 233 -11.88 -2.86 7.25
CA GLU A 233 -12.44 -1.97 8.28
C GLU A 233 -13.93 -1.69 8.03
N LEU A 234 -14.38 -1.64 6.77
CA LEU A 234 -15.80 -1.56 6.41
C LEU A 234 -16.51 -2.90 6.68
N VAL A 235 -15.92 -4.04 6.33
CA VAL A 235 -16.49 -5.37 6.63
C VAL A 235 -16.76 -5.51 8.13
N ALA A 236 -15.76 -5.20 8.97
CA ALA A 236 -15.90 -5.26 10.42
C ALA A 236 -16.92 -4.24 10.99
N VAL A 237 -17.23 -3.15 10.27
CA VAL A 237 -18.32 -2.22 10.63
C VAL A 237 -19.69 -2.79 10.25
N LEU A 238 -19.81 -3.46 9.09
CA LEU A 238 -21.05 -4.12 8.65
C LEU A 238 -21.39 -5.34 9.52
N GLU A 239 -20.40 -6.15 9.90
CA GLU A 239 -20.55 -7.21 10.90
C GLU A 239 -21.07 -6.66 12.23
N TRP A 240 -20.49 -5.54 12.69
CA TRP A 240 -20.95 -4.87 13.91
C TRP A 240 -22.37 -4.33 13.78
N MET A 241 -22.75 -3.72 12.66
CA MET A 241 -24.10 -3.25 12.38
C MET A 241 -25.12 -4.39 12.43
N LYS A 242 -24.83 -5.50 11.75
CA LYS A 242 -25.65 -6.72 11.75
C LYS A 242 -25.81 -7.29 13.17
N ARG A 243 -24.74 -7.29 13.97
CA ARG A 243 -24.75 -7.72 15.37
C ARG A 243 -25.62 -6.85 16.27
N ILE A 244 -25.59 -5.52 16.11
CA ILE A 244 -26.47 -4.60 16.86
C ILE A 244 -27.87 -4.43 16.22
N GLY A 245 -28.23 -5.22 15.21
CA GLY A 245 -29.55 -5.14 14.57
C GLY A 245 -29.84 -3.86 13.79
N ILE A 246 -28.81 -3.12 13.34
CA ILE A 246 -29.00 -2.01 12.38
C ILE A 246 -28.83 -2.56 10.96
N GLU A 247 -29.89 -2.44 10.16
CA GLU A 247 -29.87 -2.79 8.73
C GLU A 247 -28.82 -1.97 7.95
N SER A 248 -28.11 -2.64 7.04
CA SER A 248 -27.05 -2.05 6.21
C SER A 248 -27.49 -0.76 5.50
N ASP A 249 -28.70 -0.77 4.94
CA ASP A 249 -29.27 0.31 4.14
C ASP A 249 -29.56 1.58 4.97
N LEU A 250 -29.73 1.47 6.29
CA LEU A 250 -29.93 2.63 7.17
C LEU A 250 -28.68 3.51 7.24
N MET A 251 -27.46 2.95 7.11
CA MET A 251 -26.22 3.74 7.07
C MET A 251 -26.24 4.71 5.89
N VAL A 252 -26.72 4.23 4.74
CA VAL A 252 -26.74 4.98 3.47
C VAL A 252 -27.65 6.19 3.53
N ASN A 253 -28.70 6.19 4.36
CA ASN A 253 -29.55 7.37 4.58
C ASN A 253 -28.81 8.54 5.26
N TYR A 254 -27.67 8.30 5.89
CA TYR A 254 -26.87 9.31 6.57
C TYR A 254 -25.54 9.64 5.85
N LEU A 255 -25.17 8.88 4.81
CA LEU A 255 -24.01 9.17 3.96
C LEU A 255 -24.27 10.36 3.01
N SER A 256 -23.24 11.17 2.79
CA SER A 256 -23.29 12.35 1.91
C SER A 256 -22.00 12.48 1.10
N CYS A 257 -22.15 12.64 -0.22
CA CYS A 257 -21.06 12.82 -1.18
C CYS A 257 -20.21 14.10 -0.97
N SER A 258 -20.53 14.91 0.04
CA SER A 258 -19.79 16.12 0.45
C SER A 258 -18.80 15.88 1.60
N ARG A 259 -18.69 14.64 2.09
CA ARG A 259 -17.99 14.28 3.32
C ARG A 259 -17.08 13.07 3.13
N THR A 260 -15.92 13.11 3.79
CA THR A 260 -15.00 11.96 3.92
C THR A 260 -15.37 11.13 5.15
N TYR A 261 -15.49 9.81 4.99
CA TYR A 261 -15.79 8.88 6.08
C TYR A 261 -14.54 8.06 6.45
N SER A 262 -14.56 7.43 7.63
CA SER A 262 -13.40 6.65 8.14
C SER A 262 -13.88 5.42 8.90
N TRP A 263 -13.84 4.27 8.24
CA TRP A 263 -14.25 2.97 8.76
C TRP A 263 -13.50 2.62 10.04
N LYS A 264 -12.17 2.81 10.08
CA LYS A 264 -11.35 2.77 11.31
C LYS A 264 -11.97 3.49 12.50
N ARG A 265 -12.53 4.69 12.30
CA ARG A 265 -13.05 5.55 13.37
C ARG A 265 -14.46 5.16 13.80
N MET A 266 -15.27 4.62 12.88
CA MET A 266 -16.54 3.96 13.20
C MET A 266 -16.28 2.70 14.04
N LEU A 267 -15.38 1.82 13.59
CA LEU A 267 -14.98 0.59 14.29
C LEU A 267 -14.37 0.89 15.67
N SER A 268 -13.48 1.88 15.77
CA SER A 268 -12.93 2.35 17.06
C SER A 268 -14.01 2.92 18.00
N THR A 269 -15.11 3.43 17.45
CA THR A 269 -16.25 3.95 18.24
C THR A 269 -17.11 2.80 18.76
N LEU A 270 -17.46 1.84 17.90
CA LEU A 270 -18.14 0.59 18.28
C LEU A 270 -17.38 -0.16 19.39
N GLN A 271 -16.09 -0.44 19.17
CA GLN A 271 -15.23 -1.12 20.12
C GLN A 271 -15.07 -0.35 21.44
N PHE A 272 -15.02 0.99 21.40
CA PHE A 272 -14.96 1.81 22.62
C PHE A 272 -16.26 1.72 23.42
N LEU A 273 -17.43 1.87 22.78
CA LEU A 273 -18.73 1.81 23.47
C LEU A 273 -18.97 0.43 24.12
N HIS A 274 -18.66 -0.65 23.40
CA HIS A 274 -18.76 -2.00 23.94
C HIS A 274 -17.83 -2.20 25.15
N LYS A 275 -16.57 -1.75 25.06
CA LYS A 275 -15.58 -1.80 26.15
C LYS A 275 -15.95 -0.94 27.36
N VAL A 276 -16.75 0.11 27.15
CA VAL A 276 -17.31 0.99 28.20
C VAL A 276 -18.54 0.36 28.88
N GLY A 277 -19.02 -0.80 28.41
CA GLY A 277 -20.15 -1.51 29.03
C GLY A 277 -21.52 -1.16 28.43
N TYR A 278 -21.58 -0.56 27.23
CA TYR A 278 -22.85 -0.51 26.50
C TYR A 278 -23.21 -1.90 25.96
N SER A 279 -24.41 -2.37 26.29
CA SER A 279 -25.04 -3.50 25.60
C SER A 279 -25.31 -3.15 24.13
N GLU A 280 -25.38 -4.18 23.28
CA GLU A 280 -25.58 -4.03 21.83
C GLU A 280 -26.87 -3.27 21.49
N GLU A 281 -27.94 -3.53 22.24
CA GLU A 281 -29.21 -2.79 22.20
C GLU A 281 -29.05 -1.29 22.55
N ARG A 282 -28.25 -0.96 23.58
CA ARG A 282 -27.96 0.44 23.94
C ARG A 282 -27.09 1.13 22.88
N ILE A 283 -26.20 0.41 22.19
CA ILE A 283 -25.43 0.93 21.04
C ILE A 283 -26.38 1.22 19.85
N HIS A 284 -27.28 0.29 19.54
CA HIS A 284 -28.34 0.48 18.54
C HIS A 284 -29.18 1.73 18.82
N ASN A 285 -29.74 1.85 20.03
CA ASN A 285 -30.59 2.97 20.42
C ASN A 285 -29.83 4.31 20.40
N LEU A 286 -28.56 4.32 20.83
CA LEU A 286 -27.67 5.49 20.79
C LEU A 286 -27.41 5.97 19.34
N PHE A 287 -27.19 5.07 18.39
CA PHE A 287 -26.96 5.44 16.99
C PHE A 287 -28.26 5.77 16.25
N ARG A 288 -29.39 5.12 16.58
CA ARG A 288 -30.72 5.47 16.06
C ARG A 288 -31.11 6.90 16.48
N GLY A 289 -30.80 7.30 17.71
CA GLY A 289 -30.98 8.67 18.21
C GLY A 289 -29.93 9.68 17.71
N ASN A 290 -28.69 9.25 17.44
CA ASN A 290 -27.62 10.12 16.94
C ASN A 290 -26.73 9.47 15.86
N PRO A 291 -27.20 9.39 14.60
CA PRO A 291 -26.44 8.75 13.51
C PRO A 291 -25.10 9.42 13.20
N LYS A 292 -24.93 10.69 13.58
CA LYS A 292 -23.65 11.42 13.42
C LYS A 292 -22.57 10.90 14.36
N LEU A 293 -22.92 10.38 15.55
CA LEU A 293 -21.96 9.78 16.46
C LEU A 293 -21.35 8.50 15.88
N PHE A 294 -22.14 7.72 15.13
CA PHE A 294 -21.64 6.57 14.37
C PHE A 294 -20.74 7.01 13.22
N LEU A 295 -21.26 7.83 12.29
CA LEU A 295 -20.54 8.19 11.06
C LEU A 295 -19.32 9.07 11.27
N GLU A 296 -19.41 10.08 12.14
CA GLU A 296 -18.28 10.96 12.45
C GLU A 296 -17.38 10.36 13.54
N GLY A 297 -17.86 9.37 14.30
CA GLY A 297 -17.15 8.71 15.39
C GLY A 297 -16.87 9.61 16.62
N ILE A 298 -16.47 9.00 17.73
CA ILE A 298 -16.18 9.72 18.99
C ILE A 298 -15.11 10.80 18.76
N GLY A 299 -15.35 12.00 19.29
CA GLY A 299 -14.52 13.18 19.06
C GLY A 299 -13.24 13.19 19.92
N LYS A 300 -12.14 13.75 19.39
CA LYS A 300 -10.84 13.87 20.12
C LYS A 300 -10.95 14.49 21.52
N LYS A 301 -11.97 15.32 21.80
CA LYS A 301 -12.22 15.90 23.13
C LYS A 301 -12.77 14.91 24.15
N VAL A 302 -13.49 13.87 23.73
CA VAL A 302 -14.02 12.81 24.61
C VAL A 302 -12.87 11.93 25.11
N TYR A 303 -11.99 11.48 24.21
CA TYR A 303 -10.77 10.76 24.60
C TYR A 303 -9.84 11.59 25.50
N LEU A 304 -9.72 12.91 25.24
CA LEU A 304 -8.97 13.82 26.10
C LEU A 304 -9.61 14.01 27.48
N PHE A 305 -10.94 13.96 27.58
CA PHE A 305 -11.67 13.97 28.85
C PHE A 305 -11.45 12.68 29.64
N PHE A 306 -11.61 11.51 28.98
CA PHE A 306 -11.30 10.20 29.55
C PHE A 306 -9.86 10.15 30.12
N GLY A 307 -8.86 10.50 29.31
CA GLY A 307 -7.45 10.52 29.74
C GLY A 307 -7.14 11.55 30.83
N ARG A 308 -7.94 12.63 30.95
CA ARG A 308 -7.83 13.59 32.06
C ARG A 308 -8.35 13.01 33.37
N LEU A 309 -9.49 12.31 33.36
CA LEU A 309 -10.03 11.62 34.55
C LEU A 309 -9.06 10.53 35.04
N VAL A 310 -8.54 9.69 34.14
CA VAL A 310 -7.52 8.67 34.50
C VAL A 310 -6.26 9.33 35.09
N LYS A 311 -5.77 10.45 34.54
CA LYS A 311 -4.60 11.17 35.10
C LYS A 311 -4.87 11.83 36.47
N ILE A 312 -6.14 12.08 36.80
CA ILE A 312 -6.57 12.57 38.12
C ILE A 312 -6.67 11.42 39.14
N GLY A 313 -6.75 10.17 38.69
CA GLY A 313 -6.87 9.00 39.56
C GLY A 313 -8.31 8.49 39.73
N VAL A 314 -9.25 8.97 38.91
CA VAL A 314 -10.60 8.38 38.84
C VAL A 314 -10.49 6.99 38.22
N GLU A 315 -11.08 5.98 38.87
CA GLU A 315 -11.02 4.60 38.39
C GLU A 315 -11.71 4.41 37.03
N ILE A 316 -11.15 3.53 36.20
CA ILE A 316 -11.65 3.29 34.84
C ILE A 316 -13.11 2.80 34.85
N ASN A 317 -13.50 1.98 35.83
CA ASN A 317 -14.87 1.46 35.96
C ASN A 317 -15.87 2.59 36.28
N VAL A 318 -15.51 3.51 37.18
CA VAL A 318 -16.31 4.69 37.51
C VAL A 318 -16.38 5.66 36.33
N ILE A 319 -15.28 5.83 35.58
CA ILE A 319 -15.29 6.61 34.33
C ILE A 319 -16.24 5.97 33.29
N TYR A 320 -16.27 4.64 33.18
CA TYR A 320 -17.18 3.93 32.29
C TYR A 320 -18.65 4.13 32.68
N SER A 321 -18.98 4.06 33.97
CA SER A 321 -20.36 4.29 34.45
C SER A 321 -20.88 5.67 34.03
N TYR A 322 -20.07 6.73 34.14
CA TYR A 322 -20.44 8.08 33.68
C TYR A 322 -20.88 8.13 32.20
N PHE A 323 -20.27 7.34 31.32
CA PHE A 323 -20.68 7.31 29.91
C PHE A 323 -22.00 6.57 29.74
N VAL A 324 -22.15 5.41 30.38
CA VAL A 324 -23.35 4.56 30.30
C VAL A 324 -24.57 5.27 30.90
N GLU A 325 -24.40 5.96 32.03
CA GLU A 325 -25.43 6.76 32.71
C GLU A 325 -25.74 8.06 31.95
N TYR A 326 -24.71 8.74 31.40
CA TYR A 326 -24.85 10.05 30.76
C TYR A 326 -24.28 10.10 29.34
N PRO A 327 -24.93 9.45 28.34
CA PRO A 327 -24.44 9.38 26.95
C PRO A 327 -24.16 10.75 26.30
N ASN A 328 -24.77 11.83 26.81
CA ASN A 328 -24.50 13.22 26.40
C ASN A 328 -23.03 13.63 26.51
N ILE A 329 -22.22 12.97 27.37
CA ILE A 329 -20.77 13.17 27.51
C ILE A 329 -20.01 12.81 26.22
N LEU A 330 -20.53 11.90 25.39
CA LEU A 330 -19.97 11.54 24.08
C LEU A 330 -20.02 12.70 23.07
N SER A 331 -20.80 13.76 23.34
CA SER A 331 -20.84 14.96 22.51
C SER A 331 -19.60 15.85 22.68
N TYR A 332 -19.09 16.40 21.57
CA TYR A 332 -17.98 17.37 21.60
C TYR A 332 -18.25 18.57 22.51
N LYS A 333 -19.51 19.05 22.58
CA LYS A 333 -19.91 20.18 23.42
C LYS A 333 -19.75 19.86 24.91
N CYS A 334 -20.29 18.72 25.36
CA CYS A 334 -20.19 18.30 26.75
C CYS A 334 -18.74 18.03 27.16
N ALA A 335 -18.02 17.15 26.45
CA ALA A 335 -16.62 16.85 26.76
C ALA A 335 -15.71 18.10 26.78
N LYS A 336 -15.98 19.09 25.92
CA LYS A 336 -15.28 20.39 25.93
C LYS A 336 -15.62 21.24 27.16
N ASN A 337 -16.83 21.16 27.70
CA ASN A 337 -17.19 21.82 28.96
C ASN A 337 -16.61 21.09 30.17
N MET A 338 -16.70 19.77 30.23
CA MET A 338 -16.12 18.96 31.32
C MET A 338 -14.59 19.11 31.43
N LEU A 339 -13.91 19.26 30.29
CA LEU A 339 -12.48 19.62 30.27
C LEU A 339 -12.18 21.02 30.85
N LYS A 340 -13.12 21.98 30.78
CA LYS A 340 -13.00 23.26 31.49
C LYS A 340 -13.27 23.10 32.99
N VAL A 341 -14.22 22.24 33.39
CA VAL A 341 -14.48 21.95 34.81
C VAL A 341 -13.21 21.44 35.47
N ILE A 342 -12.60 20.40 34.92
CA ILE A 342 -11.28 19.91 35.36
C ILE A 342 -10.23 21.03 35.34
N GLY A 343 -10.17 21.82 34.26
CA GLY A 343 -9.23 22.94 34.13
C GLY A 343 -9.45 24.09 35.13
N PHE A 344 -10.66 24.25 35.65
CA PHE A 344 -11.01 25.24 36.67
C PHE A 344 -10.55 24.75 38.05
N LEU A 345 -10.94 23.53 38.43
CA LEU A 345 -10.62 22.94 39.74
C LEU A 345 -9.10 22.81 39.94
N CYS A 346 -8.36 22.33 38.92
CA CYS A 346 -6.89 22.32 38.99
C CYS A 346 -6.26 23.73 39.11
N ALA A 347 -6.92 24.79 38.65
CA ALA A 347 -6.36 26.15 38.62
C ALA A 347 -6.62 26.96 39.89
N ILE A 348 -7.58 26.54 40.73
CA ILE A 348 -7.77 27.02 42.12
C ILE A 348 -6.93 26.22 43.14
N GLY A 349 -6.24 25.15 42.70
CA GLY A 349 -5.36 24.34 43.55
C GLY A 349 -6.00 23.06 44.10
N MET A 350 -7.18 22.68 43.62
CA MET A 350 -7.93 21.54 44.16
C MET A 350 -7.21 20.20 43.98
N GLY A 351 -7.21 19.38 45.04
CA GLY A 351 -6.55 18.09 45.08
C GLY A 351 -7.17 17.06 44.13
N LYS A 352 -6.38 16.06 43.71
CA LYS A 352 -6.86 14.96 42.84
C LYS A 352 -8.10 14.25 43.41
N ASN A 353 -8.05 13.93 44.69
CA ASN A 353 -9.11 13.19 45.39
C ASN A 353 -10.38 14.04 45.50
N ASP A 354 -10.26 15.33 45.84
CA ASP A 354 -11.35 16.30 45.86
C ASP A 354 -12.05 16.35 44.48
N ILE A 355 -11.29 16.47 43.39
CA ILE A 355 -11.84 16.47 42.02
C ILE A 355 -12.54 15.14 41.69
N SER A 356 -11.97 14.01 42.10
CA SER A 356 -12.58 12.69 41.89
C SER A 356 -13.95 12.58 42.58
N HIS A 357 -14.07 13.05 43.83
CA HIS A 357 -15.31 13.03 44.60
C HIS A 357 -16.38 13.97 44.04
N ILE A 358 -15.98 15.15 43.56
CA ILE A 358 -16.89 16.09 42.89
C ILE A 358 -17.43 15.49 41.60
N PHE A 359 -16.59 14.78 40.82
CA PHE A 359 -17.06 14.11 39.62
C PHE A 359 -17.96 12.91 39.94
N SER A 360 -17.63 12.05 40.91
CA SER A 360 -18.48 10.89 41.23
C SER A 360 -19.89 11.24 41.69
N LYS A 361 -20.08 12.35 42.42
CA LYS A 361 -21.41 12.81 42.85
C LYS A 361 -22.15 13.70 41.85
N HIS A 362 -21.44 14.51 41.05
CA HIS A 362 -22.07 15.61 40.30
C HIS A 362 -21.80 15.63 38.79
N VAL A 363 -21.24 14.56 38.20
CA VAL A 363 -20.89 14.51 36.75
C VAL A 363 -22.03 14.97 35.84
N HIS A 364 -23.29 14.64 36.15
CA HIS A 364 -24.45 14.98 35.34
C HIS A 364 -24.76 16.48 35.33
N LEU A 365 -24.69 17.15 36.49
CA LEU A 365 -24.87 18.61 36.59
C LEU A 365 -23.71 19.35 35.92
N LEU A 366 -22.48 18.88 36.15
CA LEU A 366 -21.27 19.46 35.53
C LEU A 366 -21.29 19.34 33.99
N SER A 367 -21.96 18.32 33.45
CA SER A 367 -22.09 18.07 32.01
C SER A 367 -22.85 19.17 31.26
N THR A 368 -23.84 19.80 31.90
CA THR A 368 -24.69 20.85 31.29
C THR A 368 -24.09 22.25 31.47
N CYS A 369 -23.21 22.44 32.45
CA CYS A 369 -22.70 23.73 32.88
C CYS A 369 -21.77 24.44 31.85
N SER A 370 -21.76 25.77 31.91
CA SER A 370 -21.00 26.65 31.00
C SER A 370 -20.08 27.60 31.77
N LEU A 371 -19.02 27.07 32.39
CA LEU A 371 -18.22 27.84 33.35
C LEU A 371 -17.62 29.15 32.81
N LYS A 372 -17.67 30.19 33.65
CA LYS A 372 -16.71 31.33 33.65
C LYS A 372 -15.28 30.84 33.99
N GLY A 373 -14.27 31.69 33.77
CA GLY A 373 -12.90 31.40 34.19
C GLY A 373 -12.67 31.71 35.67
N HIS A 374 -11.84 30.93 36.37
CA HIS A 374 -11.59 31.09 37.82
C HIS A 374 -11.20 32.53 38.21
N LYS A 375 -10.34 33.21 37.41
CA LYS A 375 -9.96 34.62 37.65
C LYS A 375 -11.18 35.55 37.69
N THR A 376 -12.16 35.35 36.81
CA THR A 376 -13.39 36.14 36.77
C THR A 376 -14.28 35.84 37.97
N VAL A 377 -14.36 34.58 38.42
CA VAL A 377 -15.14 34.20 39.61
C VAL A 377 -14.50 34.79 40.89
N CYS A 378 -13.18 34.72 41.05
CA CYS A 378 -12.46 35.41 42.13
C CYS A 378 -12.74 36.93 42.14
N GLN A 379 -12.76 37.57 40.96
CA GLN A 379 -13.04 39.01 40.83
C GLN A 379 -14.50 39.37 41.14
N GLU A 380 -15.47 38.58 40.68
CA GLU A 380 -16.90 38.80 40.92
C GLU A 380 -17.27 38.58 42.39
N LEU A 381 -16.63 37.62 43.07
CA LEU A 381 -16.87 37.31 44.49
C LEU A 381 -15.94 38.07 45.46
N LYS A 382 -14.93 38.79 44.96
CA LYS A 382 -13.85 39.42 45.75
C LYS A 382 -13.04 38.47 46.65
N VAL A 383 -12.93 37.19 46.27
CA VAL A 383 -12.20 36.16 47.04
C VAL A 383 -10.92 35.68 46.37
N GLY A 384 -9.96 35.22 47.16
CA GLY A 384 -8.75 34.57 46.73
C GLY A 384 -8.98 33.17 46.16
N LYS A 385 -7.89 32.51 45.75
CA LYS A 385 -7.94 31.13 45.23
C LYS A 385 -8.20 30.09 46.33
N ALA A 386 -7.61 30.28 47.51
CA ALA A 386 -7.73 29.35 48.64
C ALA A 386 -9.17 29.34 49.17
N ASP A 387 -9.75 30.52 49.37
CA ASP A 387 -11.14 30.68 49.79
C ASP A 387 -12.09 30.10 48.74
N LEU A 388 -11.85 30.37 47.44
CA LEU A 388 -12.65 29.76 46.37
C LEU A 388 -12.49 28.23 46.29
N TYR A 389 -11.32 27.67 46.63
CA TYR A 389 -11.13 26.23 46.81
C TYR A 389 -12.00 25.71 47.96
N GLN A 390 -11.94 26.35 49.13
CA GLN A 390 -12.69 25.93 50.31
C GLN A 390 -14.21 25.98 50.07
N ILE A 391 -14.72 27.10 49.55
CA ILE A 391 -16.16 27.29 49.26
C ILE A 391 -16.70 26.21 48.30
N ILE A 392 -15.90 25.75 47.32
CA ILE A 392 -16.29 24.71 46.36
C ILE A 392 -16.06 23.29 46.93
N LYS A 393 -15.15 23.13 47.90
CA LYS A 393 -14.96 21.88 48.63
C LYS A 393 -16.11 21.60 49.59
N ASP A 394 -16.56 22.62 50.30
CA ASP A 394 -17.66 22.56 51.26
C ASP A 394 -19.01 22.37 50.55
N ASP A 395 -19.19 22.99 49.39
CA ASP A 395 -20.38 22.81 48.54
C ASP A 395 -20.00 22.84 47.04
N PRO A 396 -19.87 21.66 46.41
CA PRO A 396 -19.59 21.54 44.97
C PRO A 396 -20.67 22.16 44.06
N LEU A 397 -21.89 22.37 44.54
CA LEU A 397 -22.96 23.00 43.75
C LEU A 397 -22.76 24.51 43.62
N LYS A 398 -22.00 25.16 44.53
CA LYS A 398 -21.59 26.57 44.37
C LYS A 398 -20.72 26.79 43.13
N LEU A 399 -20.02 25.76 42.63
CA LEU A 399 -19.36 25.83 41.33
C LEU A 399 -20.36 26.17 40.21
N ILE A 400 -21.59 25.68 40.30
CA ILE A 400 -22.64 25.89 39.29
C ILE A 400 -23.22 27.31 39.41
N SER A 401 -23.55 27.75 40.62
CA SER A 401 -24.14 29.09 40.84
C SER A 401 -23.18 30.22 40.43
N PHE A 402 -21.92 30.19 40.88
CA PHE A 402 -20.94 31.23 40.57
C PHE A 402 -20.47 31.23 39.11
N SER A 403 -20.43 30.05 38.48
CA SER A 403 -19.97 29.92 37.10
C SER A 403 -21.09 30.12 36.07
N SER A 404 -22.35 30.12 36.51
CA SER A 404 -23.49 30.48 35.70
C SER A 404 -23.34 31.89 35.15
N LYS A 405 -23.55 32.04 33.84
CA LYS A 405 -23.99 33.33 33.31
C LYS A 405 -25.49 33.39 33.57
N GLN A 406 -25.92 34.12 34.60
CA GLN A 406 -27.33 34.42 34.78
C GLN A 406 -27.89 34.98 33.47
N GLN A 407 -28.81 34.24 32.86
CA GLN A 407 -29.78 34.80 31.94
C GLN A 407 -30.86 35.42 32.82
N GLN A 408 -30.99 36.75 32.81
CA GLN A 408 -32.18 37.38 33.40
C GLN A 408 -33.40 37.02 32.56
N LYS A 409 -34.13 35.97 32.96
CA LYS A 409 -35.60 35.92 33.18
C LYS A 409 -36.13 34.48 33.19
N SER A 410 -37.20 34.31 33.98
CA SER A 410 -38.12 33.17 34.10
C SER A 410 -37.53 31.81 34.50
N ASP A 411 -38.13 31.30 35.56
CA ASP A 411 -37.87 30.10 36.33
C ASP A 411 -37.78 28.78 35.56
N GLY A 412 -37.10 27.82 36.18
CA GLY A 412 -36.72 26.58 35.53
C GLY A 412 -37.84 25.54 35.42
N LYS A 413 -37.64 24.63 34.46
CA LYS A 413 -37.57 23.21 34.81
C LYS A 413 -36.62 22.44 33.90
N VAL A 414 -36.36 21.21 34.33
CA VAL A 414 -35.56 20.18 33.66
C VAL A 414 -36.13 19.88 32.26
N ASP A 415 -35.28 19.46 31.32
CA ASP A 415 -35.68 18.96 30.00
C ASP A 415 -36.29 17.54 30.07
N SER A 416 -37.22 17.37 31.02
CA SER A 416 -38.32 16.40 30.98
C SER A 416 -39.47 17.08 30.24
N HIS A 417 -40.12 16.41 29.28
CA HIS A 417 -41.21 17.00 28.48
C HIS A 417 -42.28 17.69 29.35
N ASP A 418 -42.25 19.04 29.39
CA ASP A 418 -43.35 19.83 29.95
C ASP A 418 -44.49 19.89 28.92
N PRO A 419 -45.70 19.38 29.25
CA PRO A 419 -46.82 19.37 28.33
C PRO A 419 -47.23 20.77 27.86
N ARG A 420 -47.07 21.82 28.68
CA ARG A 420 -47.45 23.19 28.30
C ARG A 420 -46.60 23.75 27.17
N ASN A 421 -45.27 23.60 27.26
CA ASN A 421 -44.35 24.01 26.20
C ASN A 421 -44.61 23.28 24.87
N TYR A 422 -45.06 22.01 24.91
CA TYR A 422 -45.48 21.28 23.72
C TYR A 422 -46.83 21.78 23.18
N LEU A 423 -47.80 22.03 24.08
CA LEU A 423 -49.14 22.49 23.74
C LEU A 423 -49.14 23.90 23.12
N GLU A 424 -48.48 24.88 23.74
CA GLU A 424 -48.35 26.25 23.21
C GLU A 424 -47.75 26.26 21.79
N LYS A 425 -46.74 25.43 21.56
CA LYS A 425 -46.09 25.30 20.24
C LYS A 425 -47.02 24.62 19.22
N ARG A 426 -47.79 23.61 19.64
CA ARG A 426 -48.84 22.96 18.84
C ARG A 426 -49.93 23.97 18.46
N THR A 427 -50.43 24.76 19.42
CA THR A 427 -51.40 25.84 19.19
C THR A 427 -50.89 26.90 18.22
N PHE A 428 -49.61 27.31 18.32
CA PHE A 428 -49.01 28.22 17.34
C PHE A 428 -48.96 27.62 15.92
N LEU A 429 -48.63 26.34 15.77
CA LEU A 429 -48.62 25.68 14.46
C LEU A 429 -50.02 25.45 13.90
N LEU A 430 -51.02 25.18 14.75
CA LEU A 430 -52.43 25.15 14.35
C LEU A 430 -52.89 26.53 13.84
N LYS A 431 -52.47 27.64 14.47
CA LYS A 431 -52.72 29.02 13.99
C LYS A 431 -52.03 29.34 12.65
N LEU A 432 -50.92 28.68 12.31
CA LEU A 432 -50.32 28.75 10.97
C LEU A 432 -51.04 27.86 9.94
N GLY A 433 -52.08 27.11 10.33
CA GLY A 433 -52.80 26.19 9.45
C GLY A 433 -51.99 24.93 9.10
N TYR A 434 -51.23 24.37 10.04
CA TYR A 434 -50.79 22.97 9.97
C TYR A 434 -51.89 22.05 10.54
N THR A 435 -52.20 20.96 9.84
CA THR A 435 -53.22 20.00 10.25
C THR A 435 -52.80 19.18 11.48
N GLU A 436 -53.73 18.90 12.38
CA GLU A 436 -53.41 18.19 13.61
C GLU A 436 -53.02 16.72 13.37
N ASN A 437 -52.06 16.21 14.17
CA ASN A 437 -51.52 14.85 14.12
C ASN A 437 -50.91 14.39 12.77
N SER A 438 -50.78 15.28 11.77
CA SER A 438 -50.21 14.95 10.46
C SER A 438 -48.68 14.81 10.47
N GLU A 439 -48.12 14.16 9.44
CA GLU A 439 -46.67 14.09 9.27
C GLU A 439 -46.06 15.49 9.03
N GLU A 440 -46.84 16.43 8.47
CA GLU A 440 -46.44 17.82 8.31
C GLU A 440 -46.33 18.55 9.65
N MET A 441 -47.28 18.35 10.57
CA MET A 441 -47.21 18.87 11.94
C MET A 441 -45.98 18.30 12.67
N ALA A 442 -45.72 16.99 12.57
CA ALA A 442 -44.52 16.38 13.15
C ALA A 442 -43.22 16.96 12.54
N ARG A 443 -43.21 17.22 11.23
CA ARG A 443 -42.09 17.83 10.51
C ARG A 443 -41.88 19.29 10.92
N ALA A 444 -42.95 20.08 11.07
CA ALA A 444 -42.94 21.46 11.53
C ALA A 444 -42.49 21.59 13.00
N LEU A 445 -43.01 20.75 13.90
CA LEU A 445 -42.60 20.67 15.31
C LEU A 445 -41.09 20.44 15.47
N ARG A 446 -40.46 19.72 14.53
CA ARG A 446 -39.00 19.51 14.48
C ARG A 446 -38.21 20.67 13.84
N MET A 447 -38.83 21.44 12.95
CA MET A 447 -38.17 22.56 12.23
C MET A 447 -38.15 23.85 13.05
N PHE A 448 -39.27 24.25 13.66
CA PHE A 448 -39.35 25.48 14.45
C PHE A 448 -38.62 25.36 15.80
N ARG A 449 -37.89 26.42 16.20
CA ARG A 449 -37.04 26.43 17.41
C ARG A 449 -37.39 27.57 18.37
N GLY A 450 -38.09 27.21 19.43
CA GLY A 450 -38.57 28.10 20.48
C GLY A 450 -39.78 27.48 21.18
N ARG A 451 -40.22 28.15 22.26
CA ARG A 451 -41.56 28.04 22.84
C ARG A 451 -42.61 28.67 21.91
N GLY A 452 -43.90 28.46 22.18
CA GLY A 452 -44.98 29.09 21.42
C GLY A 452 -44.95 30.62 21.48
N ASP A 453 -44.85 31.18 22.69
CA ASP A 453 -44.77 32.64 22.94
C ASP A 453 -43.65 33.31 22.12
N GLN A 454 -42.46 32.73 22.12
CA GLN A 454 -41.30 33.26 21.40
C GLN A 454 -41.38 33.11 19.88
N LEU A 455 -42.21 32.19 19.37
CA LEU A 455 -42.45 32.08 17.93
C LEU A 455 -43.51 33.12 17.50
N GLN A 456 -44.54 33.33 18.32
CA GLN A 456 -45.52 34.42 18.16
C GLN A 456 -44.82 35.78 18.19
N GLU A 457 -44.00 36.11 19.21
CA GLU A 457 -43.27 37.39 19.33
C GLU A 457 -42.43 37.76 18.09
N ARG A 458 -41.93 36.74 17.35
CA ARG A 458 -41.14 36.87 16.12
C ARG A 458 -42.00 36.90 14.85
N PHE A 459 -43.17 36.26 14.87
CA PHE A 459 -44.21 36.36 13.84
C PHE A 459 -44.81 37.78 13.87
N ASP A 460 -45.20 38.24 15.07
CA ASP A 460 -45.76 39.57 15.30
C ASP A 460 -44.77 40.65 14.84
N CYS A 461 -43.46 40.48 15.06
CA CYS A 461 -42.41 41.37 14.56
C CYS A 461 -42.40 41.57 13.02
N LEU A 462 -42.97 40.64 12.25
CA LEU A 462 -43.09 40.75 10.79
C LEU A 462 -44.39 41.48 10.40
N VAL A 463 -45.47 41.27 11.17
CA VAL A 463 -46.76 41.96 10.99
C VAL A 463 -46.67 43.42 11.45
N GLU A 464 -46.10 43.68 12.63
CA GLU A 464 -45.73 44.99 13.20
C GLU A 464 -44.95 45.88 12.23
N ALA A 465 -44.24 45.29 11.26
CA ALA A 465 -43.46 46.02 10.26
C ALA A 465 -44.30 46.60 9.11
N GLY A 466 -45.53 46.09 8.91
CA GLY A 466 -46.41 46.39 7.77
C GLY A 466 -46.53 45.26 6.73
N LEU A 467 -46.35 43.99 7.11
CA LEU A 467 -46.66 42.85 6.24
C LEU A 467 -48.02 42.23 6.60
N ASP A 468 -48.82 41.88 5.59
CA ASP A 468 -50.08 41.17 5.77
C ASP A 468 -49.89 39.83 6.52
N TYR A 469 -50.81 39.55 7.45
CA TYR A 469 -50.81 38.37 8.31
C TYR A 469 -50.78 37.05 7.50
N ASN A 470 -51.58 36.95 6.43
CA ASN A 470 -51.65 35.72 5.62
C ASN A 470 -50.38 35.54 4.78
N SER A 471 -49.85 36.62 4.23
CA SER A 471 -48.58 36.68 3.52
C SER A 471 -47.41 36.30 4.44
N VAL A 472 -47.46 36.67 5.72
CA VAL A 472 -46.47 36.25 6.73
C VAL A 472 -46.59 34.75 7.05
N ILE A 473 -47.79 34.18 7.14
CA ILE A 473 -47.98 32.71 7.25
C ILE A 473 -47.30 31.99 6.06
N GLU A 474 -47.59 32.42 4.83
CA GLU A 474 -47.02 31.81 3.62
C GLU A 474 -45.50 31.96 3.53
N MET A 475 -44.98 33.15 3.84
CA MET A 475 -43.55 33.43 3.94
C MET A 475 -42.86 32.48 4.95
N ILE A 476 -43.51 32.19 6.08
CA ILE A 476 -43.00 31.33 7.15
C ILE A 476 -43.14 29.83 6.83
N LYS A 477 -44.21 29.40 6.13
CA LYS A 477 -44.31 28.03 5.60
C LYS A 477 -43.20 27.73 4.60
N ARG A 478 -42.90 28.69 3.71
CA ARG A 478 -41.83 28.60 2.70
C ARG A 478 -40.43 28.70 3.32
N ALA A 479 -40.26 29.47 4.40
CA ALA A 479 -38.98 29.60 5.10
C ALA A 479 -39.11 29.56 6.65
N PRO A 480 -39.34 28.37 7.26
CA PRO A 480 -39.45 28.21 8.73
C PRO A 480 -38.24 28.69 9.53
N VAL A 481 -37.09 28.85 8.85
CA VAL A 481 -35.83 29.33 9.42
C VAL A 481 -35.90 30.81 9.85
N ILE A 482 -36.84 31.61 9.32
CA ILE A 482 -37.05 33.02 9.72
C ILE A 482 -37.27 33.10 11.24
N LEU A 483 -38.26 32.37 11.77
CA LEU A 483 -38.60 32.37 13.20
C LEU A 483 -37.53 31.71 14.09
N SER A 484 -36.46 31.11 13.52
CA SER A 484 -35.32 30.61 14.31
C SER A 484 -34.33 31.70 14.73
N GLN A 485 -34.46 32.92 14.17
CA GLN A 485 -33.64 34.08 14.52
C GLN A 485 -34.23 34.85 15.72
N LYS A 486 -33.47 35.81 16.27
CA LYS A 486 -33.97 36.67 17.36
C LYS A 486 -34.80 37.82 16.80
N LYS A 487 -35.85 38.27 17.52
CA LYS A 487 -36.64 39.47 17.17
C LYS A 487 -35.75 40.67 16.81
N THR A 488 -34.71 40.93 17.60
CA THR A 488 -33.72 42.02 17.36
C THR A 488 -32.85 41.88 16.10
N VAL A 489 -32.77 40.70 15.47
CA VAL A 489 -32.07 40.50 14.18
C VAL A 489 -33.04 40.57 13.01
N ILE A 490 -34.27 40.06 13.20
CA ILE A 490 -35.36 40.21 12.23
C ILE A 490 -35.69 41.70 12.06
N LYS A 491 -35.94 42.42 13.16
CA LYS A 491 -36.21 43.86 13.15
C LYS A 491 -35.11 44.66 12.44
N ARG A 492 -33.82 44.47 12.79
CA ARG A 492 -32.71 45.15 12.10
C ARG A 492 -32.65 44.89 10.58
N LYS A 493 -33.05 43.71 10.12
CA LYS A 493 -33.11 43.37 8.68
C LYS A 493 -34.29 44.03 7.96
N ILE A 494 -35.35 44.35 8.68
CA ILE A 494 -36.51 45.13 8.22
C ILE A 494 -36.16 46.62 8.24
N ASP A 495 -35.65 47.12 9.38
CA ASP A 495 -35.22 48.51 9.57
C ASP A 495 -34.23 48.93 8.48
N PHE A 496 -33.30 48.05 8.08
CA PHE A 496 -32.35 48.35 7.00
C PHE A 496 -32.99 48.47 5.61
N LEU A 497 -33.97 47.62 5.26
CA LEU A 497 -34.69 47.76 3.98
C LEU A 497 -35.60 48.99 3.98
N LYS A 498 -36.38 49.17 5.05
CA LYS A 498 -37.41 50.21 5.16
C LYS A 498 -36.80 51.60 5.37
N ASN A 499 -35.83 51.74 6.28
CA ASN A 499 -35.39 53.03 6.78
C ASN A 499 -34.04 53.49 6.20
N VAL A 500 -33.30 52.63 5.47
CA VAL A 500 -31.98 52.95 4.89
C VAL A 500 -31.94 52.79 3.36
N LEU A 501 -32.87 52.02 2.79
CA LEU A 501 -32.94 51.75 1.34
C LEU A 501 -34.29 52.10 0.69
N ASP A 502 -35.25 52.59 1.49
CA ASP A 502 -36.63 52.90 1.11
C ASP A 502 -37.29 51.81 0.23
N TYR A 503 -37.05 50.55 0.59
CA TYR A 503 -37.42 49.40 -0.24
C TYR A 503 -38.75 48.79 0.27
N PRO A 504 -39.82 48.69 -0.56
CA PRO A 504 -41.11 48.20 -0.12
C PRO A 504 -41.04 46.76 0.43
N LEU A 505 -41.58 46.57 1.64
CA LEU A 505 -41.46 45.30 2.37
C LEU A 505 -42.21 44.14 1.69
N GLU A 506 -43.24 44.43 0.89
CA GLU A 506 -44.06 43.44 0.15
C GLU A 506 -43.20 42.46 -0.67
N TYR A 507 -42.09 42.93 -1.25
CA TYR A 507 -41.16 42.08 -2.02
C TYR A 507 -40.48 40.99 -1.18
N LEU A 508 -40.51 41.07 0.16
CA LEU A 508 -40.04 40.00 1.05
C LEU A 508 -40.93 38.76 1.01
N VAL A 509 -42.23 38.90 0.72
CA VAL A 509 -43.15 37.77 0.54
C VAL A 509 -42.75 36.93 -0.67
N GLY A 510 -42.24 37.59 -1.72
CA GLY A 510 -41.65 36.95 -2.91
C GLY A 510 -40.22 36.42 -2.70
N PHE A 511 -39.51 36.85 -1.66
CA PHE A 511 -38.16 36.36 -1.32
C PHE A 511 -37.98 36.11 0.20
N PRO A 512 -38.68 35.11 0.79
CA PRO A 512 -38.63 34.81 2.23
C PRO A 512 -37.20 34.55 2.76
N THR A 513 -36.35 33.99 1.90
CA THR A 513 -34.97 33.64 2.23
C THR A 513 -34.04 34.85 2.37
N TYR A 514 -34.47 36.08 2.08
CA TYR A 514 -33.77 37.32 2.47
C TYR A 514 -33.27 37.25 3.91
N PHE A 515 -34.17 36.91 4.84
CA PHE A 515 -33.85 36.82 6.26
C PHE A 515 -32.80 35.75 6.57
N CYS A 516 -32.63 34.73 5.74
CA CYS A 516 -31.64 33.66 5.94
C CYS A 516 -30.20 34.08 5.59
N HIS A 517 -30.00 35.21 4.91
CA HIS A 517 -28.67 35.76 4.62
C HIS A 517 -28.07 36.50 5.83
N ASP A 518 -26.76 36.70 5.82
CA ASP A 518 -26.06 37.45 6.87
C ASP A 518 -26.32 38.96 6.74
N LEU A 519 -26.47 39.68 7.85
CA LEU A 519 -26.81 41.11 7.84
C LEU A 519 -25.65 41.96 7.28
N ASP A 520 -24.41 41.68 7.66
CA ASP A 520 -23.25 42.47 7.19
C ASP A 520 -23.17 42.35 5.64
N LYS A 521 -23.39 41.14 5.13
CA LYS A 521 -23.42 40.82 3.69
C LYS A 521 -24.63 41.37 2.93
N ILE A 522 -25.77 41.55 3.60
CA ILE A 522 -26.93 42.27 3.05
C ILE A 522 -26.58 43.76 2.89
N VAL A 523 -25.99 44.37 3.93
CA VAL A 523 -25.62 45.78 3.95
C VAL A 523 -24.59 46.11 2.87
N GLU A 524 -23.48 45.37 2.81
CA GLU A 524 -22.43 45.53 1.78
C GLU A 524 -23.02 45.57 0.36
N ARG A 525 -23.93 44.65 0.06
CA ARG A 525 -24.42 44.41 -1.31
C ARG A 525 -25.52 45.37 -1.75
N LEU A 526 -26.43 45.72 -0.85
CA LEU A 526 -27.50 46.67 -1.17
C LEU A 526 -27.00 48.11 -1.17
N SER A 527 -26.00 48.44 -0.32
CA SER A 527 -25.30 49.74 -0.40
C SER A 527 -24.56 49.89 -1.74
N MET A 528 -23.85 48.84 -2.18
CA MET A 528 -23.20 48.82 -3.50
C MET A 528 -24.22 48.93 -4.65
N TYR A 529 -25.37 48.24 -4.55
CA TYR A 529 -26.45 48.38 -5.54
C TYR A 529 -27.03 49.80 -5.59
N ALA A 530 -27.27 50.44 -4.43
CA ALA A 530 -27.75 51.82 -4.37
C ALA A 530 -26.75 52.80 -5.02
N TRP A 531 -25.47 52.70 -4.66
CA TRP A 531 -24.38 53.50 -5.24
C TRP A 531 -24.28 53.35 -6.77
N LEU A 532 -24.54 52.15 -7.31
CA LEU A 532 -24.55 51.88 -8.75
C LEU A 532 -25.84 52.36 -9.44
N LYS A 533 -26.98 52.32 -8.74
CA LYS A 533 -28.29 52.83 -9.19
C LYS A 533 -28.27 54.35 -9.32
N GLU A 534 -27.72 55.08 -8.35
CA GLU A 534 -27.50 56.54 -8.38
C GLU A 534 -26.71 56.99 -9.61
N ARG A 535 -25.81 56.13 -10.11
CA ARG A 535 -24.90 56.42 -11.23
C ARG A 535 -25.42 55.89 -12.57
N ASN A 536 -26.68 55.42 -12.63
CA ASN A 536 -27.29 54.76 -13.78
C ASN A 536 -26.48 53.59 -14.37
N ALA A 537 -25.52 53.04 -13.61
CA ALA A 537 -24.58 52.02 -14.09
C ALA A 537 -25.20 50.61 -14.16
N ILE A 538 -26.36 50.41 -13.53
CA ILE A 538 -27.09 49.15 -13.45
C ILE A 538 -28.60 49.42 -13.58
N ASN A 539 -29.32 48.48 -14.20
CA ASN A 539 -30.77 48.52 -14.32
C ASN A 539 -31.45 48.68 -12.94
N PRO A 540 -32.25 49.74 -12.70
CA PRO A 540 -32.89 50.01 -11.41
C PRO A 540 -33.99 49.00 -11.01
N THR A 541 -34.44 48.13 -11.92
CA THR A 541 -35.52 47.16 -11.67
C THR A 541 -35.06 45.77 -11.19
N LEU A 542 -33.79 45.63 -10.78
CA LEU A 542 -33.28 44.34 -10.29
C LEU A 542 -33.90 43.93 -8.95
N THR A 543 -34.44 42.72 -8.92
CA THR A 543 -35.10 42.17 -7.73
C THR A 543 -34.12 41.90 -6.58
N LEU A 544 -34.57 42.15 -5.35
CA LEU A 544 -33.85 41.89 -4.09
C LEU A 544 -33.20 40.50 -4.05
N SER A 545 -33.89 39.47 -4.55
CA SER A 545 -33.38 38.10 -4.64
C SER A 545 -32.16 37.95 -5.55
N THR A 546 -32.12 38.65 -6.70
CA THR A 546 -31.00 38.62 -7.65
C THR A 546 -29.73 39.20 -7.02
N ILE A 547 -29.88 40.28 -6.25
CA ILE A 547 -28.80 41.03 -5.62
C ILE A 547 -28.28 40.26 -4.39
N VAL A 548 -29.17 39.89 -3.46
CA VAL A 548 -28.81 39.28 -2.17
C VAL A 548 -28.44 37.80 -2.29
N ALA A 549 -29.10 37.00 -3.15
CA ALA A 549 -28.83 35.57 -3.26
C ALA A 549 -27.63 35.19 -4.15
N SER A 550 -27.05 36.14 -4.90
CA SER A 550 -25.88 35.87 -5.75
C SER A 550 -24.69 35.34 -4.93
N ASN A 551 -23.92 34.39 -5.47
CA ASN A 551 -22.63 34.04 -4.86
C ASN A 551 -21.60 35.16 -5.09
N ASP A 552 -20.54 35.23 -4.29
CA ASP A 552 -19.64 36.39 -4.26
C ASP A 552 -18.97 36.67 -5.61
N LYS A 553 -18.41 35.64 -6.27
CA LYS A 553 -17.87 35.75 -7.63
C LYS A 553 -18.87 36.26 -8.68
N ARG A 554 -20.16 35.96 -8.49
CA ARG A 554 -21.25 36.48 -9.34
C ARG A 554 -21.61 37.91 -8.98
N PHE A 555 -21.60 38.27 -7.69
CA PHE A 555 -21.84 39.64 -7.24
C PHE A 555 -20.71 40.57 -7.71
N GLU A 556 -19.45 40.18 -7.48
CA GLU A 556 -18.25 40.83 -8.01
C GLU A 556 -18.37 41.08 -9.53
N LYS A 557 -18.59 40.02 -10.32
CA LYS A 557 -18.67 40.14 -11.79
C LYS A 557 -19.81 41.01 -12.31
N TYR A 558 -20.96 41.09 -11.64
CA TYR A 558 -22.17 41.76 -12.15
C TYR A 558 -22.54 43.05 -11.43
N PHE A 559 -21.84 43.43 -10.35
CA PHE A 559 -22.07 44.68 -9.64
C PHE A 559 -20.75 45.45 -9.39
N VAL A 560 -19.69 44.78 -8.93
CA VAL A 560 -18.40 45.46 -8.65
C VAL A 560 -17.66 45.77 -9.96
N ASN A 561 -17.40 44.75 -10.78
CA ASN A 561 -16.54 44.85 -11.97
C ASN A 561 -17.24 45.47 -13.20
N VAL A 562 -18.26 46.30 -12.99
CA VAL A 562 -19.09 46.90 -14.04
C VAL A 562 -18.77 48.38 -14.26
N HIS A 563 -18.22 49.08 -13.26
CA HIS A 563 -17.84 50.49 -13.37
C HIS A 563 -16.31 50.64 -13.53
N PRO A 564 -15.80 51.40 -14.51
CA PRO A 564 -14.36 51.45 -14.85
C PRO A 564 -13.48 52.32 -13.92
N GLN A 565 -13.83 52.43 -12.63
CA GLN A 565 -13.11 53.25 -11.64
C GLN A 565 -12.95 52.56 -10.27
N VAL A 566 -13.06 51.23 -10.20
CA VAL A 566 -12.94 50.48 -8.94
C VAL A 566 -11.49 50.33 -8.44
N ASP A 567 -10.50 50.68 -9.27
CA ASP A 567 -9.09 50.68 -8.88
C ASP A 567 -8.69 51.87 -7.96
N ASP A 568 -9.59 52.85 -7.75
CA ASP A 568 -9.38 53.91 -6.75
C ASP A 568 -9.71 53.41 -5.33
N ALA A 569 -8.65 53.17 -4.56
CA ALA A 569 -8.74 52.65 -3.20
C ALA A 569 -9.52 53.56 -2.22
N SER A 570 -9.73 54.84 -2.54
CA SER A 570 -10.56 55.74 -1.71
C SER A 570 -12.02 55.27 -1.63
N VAL A 571 -12.58 54.77 -2.74
CA VAL A 571 -13.97 54.29 -2.83
C VAL A 571 -14.16 53.03 -1.99
N THR A 572 -13.18 52.11 -1.99
CA THR A 572 -13.25 50.88 -1.18
C THR A 572 -13.24 51.19 0.32
N VAL A 573 -12.49 52.20 0.75
CA VAL A 573 -12.43 52.62 2.17
C VAL A 573 -13.72 53.32 2.60
N ALA A 574 -14.31 54.16 1.74
CA ALA A 574 -15.61 54.78 2.00
C ALA A 574 -16.70 53.71 2.23
N CYS A 575 -16.88 52.79 1.28
CA CYS A 575 -17.92 51.75 1.34
C CYS A 575 -17.79 50.76 2.52
N ILE A 576 -16.58 50.54 3.04
CA ILE A 576 -16.33 49.61 4.16
C ILE A 576 -16.47 50.28 5.54
N SER A 577 -16.35 51.60 5.61
CA SER A 577 -16.32 52.33 6.89
C SER A 577 -17.70 52.69 7.45
N GLY A 578 -18.71 52.86 6.60
CA GLY A 578 -20.08 53.19 7.01
C GLY A 578 -20.24 54.59 7.62
N VAL A 579 -19.27 55.48 7.41
CA VAL A 579 -19.35 56.91 7.74
C VAL A 579 -19.61 57.67 6.45
N GLY A 580 -20.68 58.47 6.42
CA GLY A 580 -21.22 59.01 5.18
C GLY A 580 -20.34 60.09 4.53
N ILE A 581 -20.40 60.16 3.19
CA ILE A 581 -20.02 61.34 2.43
C ILE A 581 -21.23 61.75 1.57
N PHE A 582 -22.12 62.55 2.18
CA PHE A 582 -22.82 63.57 1.41
C PHE A 582 -21.80 64.66 1.07
N LYS A 583 -21.82 65.18 -0.16
CA LYS A 583 -20.99 66.33 -0.53
C LYS A 583 -21.72 67.64 -0.24
N SER A 584 -21.25 68.36 0.76
CA SER A 584 -21.17 69.84 0.77
C SER A 584 -20.26 70.25 1.93
N GLU A 585 -19.73 71.48 1.87
CA GLU A 585 -18.73 71.97 2.80
C GLU A 585 -19.36 72.62 4.04
N ASN A 586 -18.55 72.79 5.09
CA ASN A 586 -18.82 73.63 6.26
C ASN A 586 -20.04 73.23 7.14
N THR A 587 -19.90 72.14 7.88
CA THR A 587 -20.20 72.21 9.34
C THR A 587 -19.38 71.21 10.15
N PHE A 588 -18.57 71.72 11.07
CA PHE A 588 -18.05 70.94 12.21
C PHE A 588 -19.11 70.94 13.32
N LEU A 589 -19.02 70.00 14.27
CA LEU A 589 -19.86 69.89 15.48
C LEU A 589 -21.35 69.59 15.26
N LEU A 590 -21.72 68.30 15.27
CA LEU A 590 -22.59 67.72 16.32
C LEU A 590 -22.71 66.19 16.16
N VAL A 591 -23.39 65.54 17.10
CA VAL A 591 -23.62 64.08 17.24
C VAL A 591 -22.41 63.27 17.74
N GLU A 592 -22.01 63.53 18.99
CA GLU A 592 -21.99 62.40 19.93
C GLU A 592 -23.44 61.90 20.16
N GLU A 593 -23.62 60.62 20.49
CA GLU A 593 -24.90 59.91 20.76
C GLU A 593 -25.51 59.02 19.64
N ALA A 594 -24.74 58.05 19.09
CA ALA A 594 -25.36 56.92 18.38
C ALA A 594 -24.53 55.61 18.30
N LEU A 595 -23.99 55.06 19.42
CA LEU A 595 -23.65 53.60 19.54
C LEU A 595 -23.10 53.20 20.94
N PRO A 596 -23.77 52.32 21.72
CA PRO A 596 -23.32 51.95 23.06
C PRO A 596 -22.25 50.83 23.09
N GLY A 597 -21.14 51.08 23.80
CA GLY A 597 -20.32 50.02 24.42
C GLY A 597 -18.82 49.95 24.00
N PRO A 598 -17.85 50.15 24.93
CA PRO A 598 -16.42 50.24 24.60
C PRO A 598 -15.80 48.97 24.01
N LYS A 599 -16.44 47.81 24.17
CA LYS A 599 -15.98 46.54 23.57
C LYS A 599 -16.02 46.56 22.04
N VAL A 600 -16.86 47.38 21.40
CA VAL A 600 -16.92 47.52 19.93
C VAL A 600 -15.68 48.26 19.41
N LYS A 601 -15.35 49.43 19.99
CA LYS A 601 -14.16 50.24 19.64
C LYS A 601 -12.88 49.38 19.62
N SER A 602 -12.65 48.54 20.64
CA SER A 602 -11.47 47.65 20.71
C SER A 602 -11.35 46.60 19.59
N LYS A 603 -12.48 46.18 19.00
CA LYS A 603 -12.53 45.12 17.98
C LYS A 603 -12.34 45.68 16.58
N LEU A 604 -12.81 46.91 16.35
CA LEU A 604 -12.57 47.66 15.13
C LEU A 604 -11.09 48.07 15.01
N LEU A 605 -10.51 48.64 16.07
CA LEU A 605 -9.10 49.03 16.12
C LEU A 605 -8.15 47.87 15.77
N ARG A 606 -8.45 46.67 16.26
CA ARG A 606 -7.65 45.46 15.98
C ARG A 606 -7.82 44.94 14.55
N LYS A 607 -8.97 45.13 13.90
CA LYS A 607 -9.12 44.89 12.45
C LYS A 607 -8.28 45.89 11.66
N LEU A 608 -8.41 47.18 11.96
CA LEU A 608 -7.68 48.27 11.27
C LEU A 608 -6.16 48.11 11.40
N LEU A 609 -5.63 47.87 12.60
CA LEU A 609 -4.20 47.60 12.82
C LEU A 609 -3.70 46.36 12.06
N TRP A 610 -4.52 45.31 11.94
CA TRP A 610 -4.14 44.10 11.19
C TRP A 610 -4.15 44.32 9.67
N ILE A 611 -5.09 45.12 9.17
CA ILE A 611 -5.17 45.53 7.75
C ILE A 611 -4.01 46.47 7.40
N LEU A 612 -3.72 47.50 8.23
CA LEU A 612 -2.56 48.37 8.07
C LEU A 612 -1.24 47.59 8.11
N TYR A 613 -1.11 46.60 9.00
CA TYR A 613 0.05 45.70 9.06
C TYR A 613 0.21 44.87 7.78
N LEU A 614 -0.89 44.38 7.19
CA LEU A 614 -0.87 43.67 5.90
C LEU A 614 -0.52 44.59 4.73
N MET A 615 -1.10 45.80 4.66
CA MET A 615 -0.80 46.79 3.62
C MET A 615 0.66 47.24 3.66
N LYS A 616 1.19 47.55 4.86
CA LYS A 616 2.60 47.94 5.03
C LYS A 616 3.56 46.80 4.64
N LYS A 617 3.15 45.54 4.81
CA LYS A 617 3.91 44.37 4.34
C LYS A 617 3.81 44.12 2.83
N SER A 618 2.75 44.60 2.18
CA SER A 618 2.58 44.52 0.72
C SER A 618 3.52 45.49 -0.02
N MET A 619 3.52 46.79 0.37
CA MET A 619 4.34 47.81 -0.31
C MET A 619 5.84 47.53 -0.21
N ILE A 620 6.34 47.07 0.94
CA ILE A 620 7.77 46.79 1.14
C ILE A 620 8.26 45.67 0.20
N CYS A 621 7.44 44.64 -0.05
CA CYS A 621 7.79 43.57 -0.99
C CYS A 621 7.81 44.03 -2.45
N SER A 622 6.99 45.02 -2.84
CA SER A 622 6.96 45.56 -4.21
C SER A 622 8.19 46.43 -4.51
N VAL A 623 8.55 47.33 -3.60
CA VAL A 623 9.72 48.22 -3.77
C VAL A 623 11.02 47.41 -3.74
N ALA A 624 11.15 46.43 -2.84
CA ALA A 624 12.34 45.57 -2.76
C ALA A 624 12.56 44.72 -4.03
N LEU A 625 11.49 44.18 -4.63
CA LEU A 625 11.60 43.39 -5.86
C LEU A 625 11.96 44.25 -7.07
N THR A 626 11.50 45.50 -7.11
CA THR A 626 11.76 46.42 -8.23
C THR A 626 13.20 46.95 -8.20
N LEU A 627 13.74 47.26 -7.01
CA LEU A 627 15.16 47.63 -6.86
C LEU A 627 16.11 46.44 -7.11
N ALA A 628 15.72 45.22 -6.73
CA ALA A 628 16.55 44.03 -6.93
C ALA A 628 16.76 43.63 -8.41
N ILE A 629 15.92 44.11 -9.33
CA ILE A 629 16.04 43.84 -10.78
C ILE A 629 17.02 44.83 -11.45
N ALA A 630 17.32 45.97 -10.83
CA ALA A 630 18.18 47.01 -11.39
C ALA A 630 19.68 46.89 -11.01
N ALA A 631 20.06 45.95 -10.13
CA ALA A 631 21.34 45.99 -9.42
C ALA A 631 22.09 44.64 -9.35
N THR A 632 22.14 43.88 -10.45
CA THR A 632 23.04 42.71 -10.59
C THR A 632 23.74 42.66 -11.95
N SER A 633 24.50 43.70 -12.27
CA SER A 633 25.70 43.60 -13.10
C SER A 633 26.93 43.92 -12.23
N THR A 634 28.12 43.46 -12.66
CA THR A 634 29.44 43.62 -11.99
C THR A 634 29.71 42.83 -10.68
N GLU A 635 30.53 41.79 -10.83
CA GLU A 635 31.81 41.49 -10.11
C GLU A 635 31.94 41.18 -8.59
N ASN A 636 32.51 39.98 -8.33
CA ASN A 636 33.69 39.64 -7.49
C ASN A 636 33.77 39.89 -5.94
N VAL A 637 33.79 38.77 -5.16
CA VAL A 637 34.88 38.24 -4.23
C VAL A 637 35.56 39.20 -3.19
N PRO A 638 36.00 38.82 -1.94
CA PRO A 638 36.09 37.52 -1.21
C PRO A 638 35.47 37.52 0.25
N CYS A 639 35.95 36.64 1.15
CA CYS A 639 35.47 36.34 2.51
C CYS A 639 36.20 37.10 3.67
N CYS A 640 35.61 37.12 4.89
CA CYS A 640 35.99 36.29 6.08
C CYS A 640 35.99 36.99 7.50
N ILE A 641 35.97 36.14 8.56
CA ILE A 641 36.53 36.30 9.94
C ILE A 641 35.70 36.91 11.13
N LEU A 642 35.95 36.32 12.32
CA LEU A 642 35.72 36.72 13.74
C LEU A 642 34.39 36.46 14.53
N MET A 643 34.53 36.55 15.87
CA MET A 643 33.71 36.09 17.03
C MET A 643 33.73 37.20 18.14
N PRO A 644 33.15 37.16 19.39
CA PRO A 644 33.16 36.03 20.39
C PRO A 644 32.12 36.02 21.60
N GLN A 645 32.35 35.14 22.62
CA GLN A 645 31.96 35.19 24.09
C GLN A 645 30.47 35.00 24.58
N THR A 646 30.08 34.52 25.80
CA THR A 646 30.72 33.76 26.96
C THR A 646 29.69 33.12 27.96
N SER A 647 30.11 32.06 28.70
CA SER A 647 29.81 31.59 30.12
C SER A 647 28.39 31.53 30.79
N ALA A 648 28.08 30.72 31.86
CA ALA A 648 28.57 29.43 32.44
C ALA A 648 27.77 28.98 33.73
N PHE A 649 28.08 27.78 34.32
CA PHE A 649 27.74 27.22 35.68
C PHE A 649 26.27 26.78 36.04
N VAL A 650 25.94 25.71 36.83
CA VAL A 650 26.65 24.47 37.28
C VAL A 650 25.70 23.32 37.80
N ASN A 651 26.30 22.14 38.11
CA ASN A 651 25.83 20.78 38.59
C ASN A 651 24.79 20.70 39.76
N ALA A 652 24.26 19.55 40.24
CA ALA A 652 24.55 18.08 40.18
C ALA A 652 23.24 17.22 40.35
N ARG A 653 23.11 15.91 40.70
CA ARG A 653 23.97 14.73 41.09
C ARG A 653 23.21 13.38 40.78
N ILE A 654 23.59 12.22 41.34
CA ILE A 654 23.12 10.83 40.98
C ILE A 654 22.91 9.93 42.25
N PRO A 655 21.77 9.22 42.46
CA PRO A 655 21.62 7.73 42.29
C PRO A 655 20.21 7.28 41.78
N VAL A 656 19.80 6.03 41.42
CA VAL A 656 20.35 4.64 41.33
C VAL A 656 19.83 3.58 42.36
N ALA A 657 18.75 2.83 42.01
CA ALA A 657 18.30 1.51 42.53
C ALA A 657 17.19 0.94 41.58
N LYS A 658 16.99 -0.34 41.18
CA LYS A 658 17.12 -1.74 41.71
C LYS A 658 15.76 -2.38 42.13
N GLY A 659 15.36 -3.48 41.46
CA GLY A 659 14.77 -4.66 42.15
C GLY A 659 13.36 -5.18 41.78
N TYR A 660 13.29 -6.50 41.48
CA TYR A 660 12.21 -7.48 41.75
C TYR A 660 10.80 -7.35 41.10
N PHE A 661 9.87 -8.32 41.19
CA PHE A 661 9.80 -9.78 40.85
C PHE A 661 8.43 -10.33 41.35
N PHE A 662 7.47 -10.69 40.47
CA PHE A 662 6.35 -11.67 40.67
C PHE A 662 5.42 -11.56 41.94
N PRO A 663 4.41 -12.45 42.21
CA PRO A 663 3.63 -13.40 41.40
C PRO A 663 2.07 -13.22 41.53
N MET A 664 1.31 -14.32 41.33
CA MET A 664 -0.14 -14.56 41.49
C MET A 664 -1.06 -14.07 40.35
N ILE A 665 -1.89 -14.88 39.67
CA ILE A 665 -2.67 -16.12 39.96
C ILE A 665 -4.05 -15.86 40.60
N SER A 666 -5.10 -16.10 39.81
CA SER A 666 -6.40 -16.61 40.27
C SER A 666 -7.13 -17.31 39.11
N HIS A 667 -7.71 -18.48 39.35
CA HIS A 667 -8.50 -19.23 38.36
C HIS A 667 -9.93 -18.66 38.23
N HIS A 668 -10.58 -18.81 37.06
CA HIS A 668 -11.59 -19.86 36.90
C HIS A 668 -12.04 -20.11 35.45
N ASN A 669 -12.62 -21.31 35.27
CA ASN A 669 -13.04 -21.89 33.99
C ASN A 669 -14.25 -21.19 33.36
N GLY A 670 -14.31 -21.21 32.03
CA GLY A 670 -15.51 -20.91 31.25
C GLY A 670 -15.48 -21.68 29.92
N ASN A 671 -16.07 -22.87 29.88
CA ASN A 671 -16.14 -23.69 28.68
C ASN A 671 -17.10 -23.08 27.64
N LEU A 672 -16.66 -22.94 26.39
CA LEU A 672 -17.53 -22.96 25.21
C LEU A 672 -16.86 -23.76 24.06
N PRO A 673 -17.63 -24.47 23.23
CA PRO A 673 -17.10 -25.49 22.34
C PRO A 673 -16.69 -24.95 20.97
N PHE A 674 -15.62 -25.51 20.40
CA PHE A 674 -15.34 -25.40 18.96
C PHE A 674 -15.94 -26.59 18.22
N LEU A 675 -16.91 -26.31 17.35
CA LEU A 675 -17.51 -27.30 16.45
C LEU A 675 -16.46 -27.82 15.44
N PHE A 676 -16.26 -29.13 15.42
CA PHE A 676 -15.51 -29.80 14.35
C PHE A 676 -16.38 -29.89 13.09
N PHE A 677 -16.05 -29.13 12.05
CA PHE A 677 -16.62 -29.38 10.73
C PHE A 677 -16.02 -30.65 10.11
N HIS A 678 -16.88 -31.59 9.69
CA HIS A 678 -16.47 -32.86 9.10
C HIS A 678 -15.90 -32.66 7.67
N GLY A 679 -14.57 -32.53 7.57
CA GLY A 679 -13.84 -32.52 6.31
C GLY A 679 -13.74 -33.91 5.66
N SER A 680 -14.81 -34.36 5.00
CA SER A 680 -14.93 -35.68 4.37
C SER A 680 -14.05 -35.83 3.11
N TYR A 681 -12.75 -36.09 3.29
CA TYR A 681 -11.79 -36.34 2.21
C TYR A 681 -12.07 -37.66 1.43
N LYS A 682 -12.99 -37.62 0.47
CA LYS A 682 -13.02 -38.61 -0.63
C LYS A 682 -11.78 -38.43 -1.51
N LYS A 683 -11.07 -39.53 -1.80
CA LYS A 683 -9.96 -39.55 -2.76
C LYS A 683 -10.48 -39.33 -4.20
N PRO A 684 -9.83 -38.52 -5.03
CA PRO A 684 -9.78 -38.76 -6.46
C PRO A 684 -8.94 -40.02 -6.71
N LEU A 685 -9.54 -41.04 -7.33
CA LEU A 685 -8.81 -42.18 -7.87
C LEU A 685 -8.20 -41.81 -9.23
N ARG A 686 -7.10 -42.47 -9.61
CA ARG A 686 -6.68 -42.51 -11.02
C ARG A 686 -7.71 -43.30 -11.82
N THR A 687 -8.35 -42.66 -12.79
CA THR A 687 -8.96 -43.37 -13.94
C THR A 687 -7.96 -43.35 -15.11
N ARG A 688 -8.03 -44.40 -15.95
CA ARG A 688 -7.19 -44.55 -17.14
C ARG A 688 -7.76 -43.74 -18.31
N ASN A 689 -6.91 -43.42 -19.29
CA ASN A 689 -7.37 -43.13 -20.65
C ASN A 689 -8.16 -44.34 -21.19
N LEU A 690 -9.33 -44.09 -21.77
CA LEU A 690 -10.03 -44.96 -22.71
C LEU A 690 -10.76 -44.05 -23.72
N PHE A 691 -10.75 -44.45 -24.99
CA PHE A 691 -11.41 -43.71 -26.07
C PHE A 691 -12.93 -43.92 -26.03
N PRO A 692 -13.73 -42.94 -26.50
CA PRO A 692 -15.00 -43.18 -27.17
C PRO A 692 -14.79 -43.34 -28.69
N LEU A 693 -15.47 -44.30 -29.29
CA LEU A 693 -15.55 -44.48 -30.75
C LEU A 693 -16.58 -43.54 -31.38
N SER A 694 -16.55 -43.41 -32.70
CA SER A 694 -17.51 -42.63 -33.47
C SER A 694 -18.93 -43.22 -33.44
N LEU A 695 -19.94 -42.35 -33.49
CA LEU A 695 -21.20 -42.63 -34.16
C LEU A 695 -21.54 -41.47 -35.10
N LYS A 696 -21.99 -41.79 -36.31
CA LYS A 696 -22.59 -40.83 -37.28
C LYS A 696 -24.01 -40.48 -36.79
N VAL A 697 -24.60 -39.32 -37.07
CA VAL A 697 -25.32 -38.86 -38.29
C VAL A 697 -25.94 -37.50 -37.87
N SER A 698 -26.21 -36.45 -38.67
CA SER A 698 -26.15 -36.18 -40.13
C SER A 698 -25.61 -34.75 -40.39
N SER A 699 -25.25 -34.47 -41.63
CA SER A 699 -25.02 -33.12 -42.17
C SER A 699 -26.31 -32.43 -42.62
N PHE A 700 -26.33 -31.09 -42.64
CA PHE A 700 -26.51 -30.29 -43.87
C PHE A 700 -25.95 -28.85 -43.63
N PRO A 701 -25.50 -28.11 -44.67
CA PRO A 701 -24.77 -26.85 -44.49
C PRO A 701 -25.57 -25.60 -44.91
N SER A 702 -25.06 -24.43 -44.51
CA SER A 702 -25.19 -23.20 -45.29
C SER A 702 -23.85 -22.47 -45.31
N SER A 703 -23.60 -21.69 -46.37
CA SER A 703 -22.31 -21.08 -46.67
C SER A 703 -22.38 -19.57 -46.46
N GLU A 704 -21.35 -19.00 -45.82
CA GLU A 704 -20.90 -17.67 -46.19
C GLU A 704 -19.38 -17.53 -45.96
N ALA A 705 -18.69 -16.93 -46.93
CA ALA A 705 -17.23 -16.90 -46.96
C ALA A 705 -16.68 -15.61 -46.34
N THR A 706 -15.78 -15.74 -45.37
CA THR A 706 -14.93 -14.62 -44.94
C THR A 706 -13.53 -14.79 -45.54
N LEU A 707 -13.11 -13.84 -46.38
CA LEU A 707 -11.80 -13.85 -47.03
C LEU A 707 -10.68 -13.74 -46.00
N VAL A 708 -9.93 -14.84 -45.79
CA VAL A 708 -8.69 -14.81 -45.02
C VAL A 708 -7.60 -14.15 -45.88
N LEU A 709 -7.37 -12.86 -45.64
CA LEU A 709 -6.18 -12.17 -46.14
C LEU A 709 -4.91 -12.91 -45.68
N GLN A 710 -4.01 -13.19 -46.62
CA GLN A 710 -2.71 -13.81 -46.33
C GLN A 710 -1.81 -12.83 -45.55
N VAL A 711 -1.84 -12.92 -44.23
CA VAL A 711 -0.81 -12.28 -43.38
C VAL A 711 0.49 -13.08 -43.47
N SER A 712 1.61 -12.39 -43.61
CA SER A 712 2.93 -12.96 -43.88
C SER A 712 3.43 -13.93 -42.79
N ARG A 713 4.34 -14.86 -43.16
CA ARG A 713 4.85 -15.93 -42.28
C ARG A 713 5.55 -15.40 -41.02
N VAL A 714 4.86 -15.48 -39.89
CA VAL A 714 5.45 -15.30 -38.54
C VAL A 714 6.37 -16.47 -38.22
N HIS A 715 7.64 -16.19 -37.91
CA HIS A 715 8.61 -17.22 -37.54
C HIS A 715 8.63 -17.46 -36.02
N PHE A 716 8.29 -18.69 -35.60
CA PHE A 716 8.46 -19.17 -34.23
C PHE A 716 9.77 -19.97 -34.13
N ILE A 717 10.74 -19.46 -33.38
CA ILE A 717 12.13 -19.98 -33.38
C ILE A 717 12.27 -21.27 -32.54
N HIS A 718 11.29 -21.60 -31.71
CA HIS A 718 11.41 -22.65 -30.68
C HIS A 718 11.04 -24.09 -31.10
N SER A 719 10.73 -24.37 -32.37
CA SER A 719 10.44 -25.72 -32.85
C SER A 719 11.67 -26.46 -33.40
N HIS A 720 12.25 -27.35 -32.58
CA HIS A 720 13.22 -28.39 -32.95
C HIS A 720 14.58 -27.97 -33.56
N PHE A 721 15.57 -27.62 -32.72
CA PHE A 721 16.99 -27.70 -33.13
C PHE A 721 17.91 -28.37 -32.09
N SER A 722 18.88 -29.13 -32.59
CA SER A 722 19.99 -29.74 -31.85
C SER A 722 21.28 -29.05 -32.27
N VAL A 723 21.99 -28.41 -31.34
CA VAL A 723 22.88 -27.29 -31.69
C VAL A 723 24.34 -27.53 -31.28
N LYS A 724 25.25 -27.30 -32.24
CA LYS A 724 26.72 -27.23 -32.01
C LYS A 724 27.05 -26.03 -31.12
N ARG A 725 28.15 -26.07 -30.36
CA ARG A 725 28.63 -24.89 -29.59
C ARG A 725 29.12 -23.81 -30.56
N LEU A 726 28.49 -22.64 -30.51
CA LEU A 726 28.87 -21.43 -31.26
C LEU A 726 30.09 -20.72 -30.65
N SER A 727 30.74 -19.88 -31.45
CA SER A 727 31.82 -19.00 -31.00
C SER A 727 31.28 -17.83 -30.15
N ARG A 728 32.13 -17.24 -29.30
CA ARG A 728 31.74 -16.06 -28.49
C ARG A 728 31.56 -14.80 -29.34
N GLN A 729 32.34 -14.65 -30.41
CA GLN A 729 32.30 -13.47 -31.29
C GLN A 729 31.01 -13.41 -32.10
N VAL A 730 30.58 -14.53 -32.71
CA VAL A 730 29.31 -14.58 -33.46
C VAL A 730 28.13 -14.31 -32.52
N LYS A 731 28.15 -14.84 -31.30
CA LYS A 731 27.11 -14.51 -30.32
C LYS A 731 27.08 -13.00 -29.99
N GLY A 732 28.23 -12.35 -29.80
CA GLY A 732 28.32 -10.90 -29.62
C GLY A 732 27.66 -10.14 -30.76
N LYS A 733 28.15 -10.33 -32.01
CA LYS A 733 27.59 -9.73 -33.23
C LYS A 733 26.06 -9.83 -33.32
N VAL A 734 25.48 -10.98 -32.95
CA VAL A 734 24.03 -11.24 -32.98
C VAL A 734 23.28 -10.54 -31.85
N GLN A 735 23.87 -10.44 -30.65
CA GLN A 735 23.29 -9.68 -29.53
C GLN A 735 23.29 -8.17 -29.83
N ASP A 736 24.33 -7.66 -30.49
CA ASP A 736 24.44 -6.25 -30.89
C ASP A 736 23.40 -5.90 -31.97
N VAL A 737 23.18 -6.78 -32.97
CA VAL A 737 22.12 -6.58 -33.99
C VAL A 737 20.70 -6.67 -33.40
N LEU A 738 20.47 -7.54 -32.41
CA LEU A 738 19.17 -7.60 -31.70
C LEU A 738 18.96 -6.37 -30.81
N LEU A 739 20.02 -5.82 -30.20
CA LEU A 739 19.98 -4.54 -29.48
C LEU A 739 19.60 -3.41 -30.43
N ASP A 740 20.29 -3.30 -31.57
CA ASP A 740 20.04 -2.26 -32.59
C ASP A 740 18.61 -2.30 -33.11
N TYR A 741 18.04 -3.49 -33.36
CA TYR A 741 16.63 -3.65 -33.74
C TYR A 741 15.68 -3.13 -32.65
N LEU A 742 15.86 -3.59 -31.40
CA LEU A 742 14.99 -3.21 -30.28
C LEU A 742 15.09 -1.71 -29.94
N HIS A 743 16.29 -1.12 -30.03
CA HIS A 743 16.48 0.30 -29.72
C HIS A 743 16.09 1.19 -30.91
N SER A 744 16.65 0.95 -32.09
CA SER A 744 16.58 1.88 -33.24
C SER A 744 15.33 1.67 -34.09
N SER A 745 14.92 0.41 -34.30
CA SER A 745 13.75 0.09 -35.14
C SER A 745 12.45 0.01 -34.35
N ARG A 746 12.51 -0.26 -33.04
CA ARG A 746 11.33 -0.42 -32.16
C ARG A 746 11.18 0.66 -31.09
N GLY A 747 12.17 1.53 -30.89
CA GLY A 747 12.10 2.67 -29.97
C GLY A 747 12.18 2.30 -28.48
N TYR A 748 12.55 1.07 -28.11
CA TYR A 748 12.74 0.71 -26.70
C TYR A 748 13.95 1.45 -26.12
N SER A 749 13.95 1.70 -24.81
CA SER A 749 15.11 2.35 -24.18
C SER A 749 16.35 1.48 -24.31
N PHE A 750 17.53 2.10 -24.47
CA PHE A 750 18.79 1.38 -24.62
C PHE A 750 19.00 0.34 -23.50
N LEU A 751 18.63 0.67 -22.26
CA LEU A 751 18.75 -0.23 -21.10
C LEU A 751 17.82 -1.45 -21.18
N ASP A 752 16.70 -1.34 -21.89
CA ASP A 752 15.77 -2.45 -22.12
C ASP A 752 16.22 -3.31 -23.30
N ALA A 753 16.59 -2.68 -24.42
CA ALA A 753 17.17 -3.36 -25.59
C ALA A 753 18.45 -4.14 -25.22
N GLU A 754 19.36 -3.52 -24.47
CA GLU A 754 20.58 -4.15 -23.95
C GLU A 754 20.27 -5.28 -22.98
N PHE A 755 19.32 -5.08 -22.05
CA PHE A 755 18.96 -6.11 -21.10
C PHE A 755 18.37 -7.34 -21.79
N ILE A 756 17.46 -7.13 -22.75
CA ILE A 756 16.82 -8.21 -23.51
C ILE A 756 17.88 -8.98 -24.29
N SER A 757 18.61 -8.31 -25.18
CA SER A 757 19.58 -8.96 -26.08
C SER A 757 20.68 -9.71 -25.32
N LYS A 758 21.17 -9.16 -24.20
CA LYS A 758 22.23 -9.80 -23.40
C LYS A 758 21.73 -10.99 -22.57
N ASN A 759 20.43 -11.04 -22.20
CA ASN A 759 19.87 -12.05 -21.30
C ASN A 759 18.91 -13.06 -21.97
N SER A 760 18.70 -13.01 -23.29
CA SER A 760 17.93 -14.02 -24.06
C SER A 760 18.84 -15.01 -24.84
N PRO A 761 19.64 -15.88 -24.17
CA PRO A 761 20.67 -16.67 -24.83
C PRO A 761 20.15 -17.73 -25.80
N SER A 762 18.95 -18.28 -25.59
CA SER A 762 18.39 -19.36 -26.42
C SER A 762 17.70 -18.78 -27.64
N PHE A 763 16.97 -17.67 -27.49
CA PHE A 763 16.43 -16.91 -28.63
C PHE A 763 17.56 -16.40 -29.55
N VAL A 764 18.62 -15.83 -28.96
CA VAL A 764 19.84 -15.45 -29.68
C VAL A 764 20.49 -16.64 -30.40
N GLN A 765 20.56 -17.82 -29.76
CA GLN A 765 21.10 -19.03 -30.39
C GLN A 765 20.21 -19.54 -31.54
N GLY A 766 18.89 -19.42 -31.40
CA GLY A 766 17.91 -19.77 -32.42
C GLY A 766 17.95 -18.84 -33.64
N LEU A 767 18.11 -17.53 -33.43
CA LEU A 767 18.38 -16.57 -34.50
C LEU A 767 19.61 -16.95 -35.33
N VAL A 768 20.66 -17.54 -34.73
CA VAL A 768 21.84 -17.98 -35.51
C VAL A 768 21.54 -19.20 -36.38
N SER A 769 20.69 -20.13 -35.94
CA SER A 769 20.40 -21.37 -36.69
C SER A 769 19.66 -21.16 -38.02
N GLU A 770 19.01 -20.02 -38.22
CA GLU A 770 18.38 -19.66 -39.50
C GLU A 770 19.42 -19.32 -40.60
N PHE A 771 20.68 -19.04 -40.24
CA PHE A 771 21.71 -18.62 -41.19
C PHE A 771 22.75 -19.74 -41.45
N ARG A 772 23.03 -19.99 -42.73
CA ARG A 772 24.04 -20.96 -43.20
C ARG A 772 25.22 -20.30 -43.93
N GLY A 773 25.58 -19.08 -43.51
CA GLY A 773 26.72 -18.32 -44.04
C GLY A 773 28.04 -18.59 -43.31
N GLN A 774 29.12 -17.95 -43.78
CA GLN A 774 30.40 -17.90 -43.06
C GLN A 774 30.31 -16.90 -41.88
N ASP A 775 31.13 -17.12 -40.84
CA ASP A 775 31.04 -16.43 -39.53
C ASP A 775 31.21 -14.89 -39.58
N ASP A 776 31.73 -14.34 -40.67
CA ASP A 776 32.09 -12.92 -40.73
C ASP A 776 30.92 -11.96 -41.05
N ASP A 777 30.06 -12.28 -42.01
CA ASP A 777 28.97 -11.38 -42.46
C ASP A 777 27.61 -11.63 -41.76
N VAL A 778 27.58 -12.49 -40.73
CA VAL A 778 26.35 -12.87 -39.99
C VAL A 778 25.57 -11.65 -39.48
N ALA A 779 26.26 -10.58 -39.07
CA ALA A 779 25.63 -9.36 -38.58
C ALA A 779 24.85 -8.60 -39.69
N THR A 780 25.41 -8.50 -40.88
CA THR A 780 24.80 -7.82 -42.03
C THR A 780 23.60 -8.60 -42.54
N CYS A 781 23.75 -9.93 -42.66
CA CYS A 781 22.67 -10.84 -43.04
C CYS A 781 21.50 -10.78 -42.04
N LEU A 782 21.76 -10.84 -40.74
CA LEU A 782 20.72 -10.77 -39.71
C LEU A 782 20.03 -9.40 -39.69
N ARG A 783 20.78 -8.29 -39.83
CA ARG A 783 20.21 -6.93 -39.88
C ARG A 783 19.27 -6.77 -41.07
N LYS A 784 19.66 -7.25 -42.26
CA LYS A 784 18.79 -7.30 -43.45
C LYS A 784 17.57 -8.19 -43.23
N TRP A 785 17.73 -9.36 -42.58
CA TRP A 785 16.63 -10.29 -42.34
C TRP A 785 15.57 -9.70 -41.38
N LEU A 786 15.99 -9.05 -40.29
CA LEU A 786 15.10 -8.41 -39.30
C LEU A 786 14.31 -7.21 -39.85
N TRP A 787 14.75 -6.59 -40.95
CA TRP A 787 13.97 -5.56 -41.64
C TRP A 787 12.74 -6.12 -42.38
N TYR A 788 12.79 -7.38 -42.84
CA TYR A 788 11.72 -8.01 -43.60
C TYR A 788 10.96 -9.11 -42.83
N ASN A 789 11.48 -9.54 -41.67
CA ASN A 789 10.90 -10.60 -40.85
C ASN A 789 10.70 -10.08 -39.41
N PRO A 790 9.49 -9.62 -39.04
CA PRO A 790 9.20 -9.21 -37.66
C PRO A 790 9.28 -10.41 -36.72
N ILE A 791 9.94 -10.22 -35.58
CA ILE A 791 10.06 -11.24 -34.53
C ILE A 791 8.96 -11.08 -33.47
N ASN A 792 8.62 -12.18 -32.80
CA ASN A 792 7.81 -12.12 -31.58
C ASN A 792 8.66 -11.63 -30.41
N GLU A 793 8.59 -10.34 -30.10
CA GLU A 793 9.42 -9.65 -29.11
C GLU A 793 9.17 -10.14 -27.67
N PHE A 794 8.01 -10.76 -27.41
CA PHE A 794 7.72 -11.40 -26.14
C PHE A 794 8.64 -12.61 -25.88
N GLU A 795 9.14 -13.31 -26.91
CA GLU A 795 10.07 -14.44 -26.72
C GLU A 795 11.40 -14.03 -26.05
N PRO A 796 12.23 -13.14 -26.64
CA PRO A 796 13.47 -12.73 -25.99
C PRO A 796 13.22 -11.95 -24.70
N PHE A 797 12.12 -11.20 -24.59
CA PHE A 797 11.75 -10.53 -23.35
C PHE A 797 11.51 -11.52 -22.22
N PHE A 798 10.61 -12.50 -22.38
CA PHE A 798 10.35 -13.47 -21.31
C PHE A 798 11.57 -14.32 -20.96
N GLU A 799 12.43 -14.66 -21.93
CA GLU A 799 13.70 -15.33 -21.63
C GLU A 799 14.60 -14.41 -20.77
N SER A 800 14.76 -13.13 -21.13
CA SER A 800 15.55 -12.17 -20.37
C SER A 800 15.06 -11.95 -18.94
N LEU A 801 13.74 -12.04 -18.70
CA LEU A 801 13.13 -11.97 -17.38
C LEU A 801 13.35 -13.24 -16.53
N GLY A 802 13.93 -14.31 -17.10
CA GLY A 802 14.25 -15.56 -16.41
C GLY A 802 13.19 -16.67 -16.55
N ILE A 803 12.29 -16.60 -17.53
CA ILE A 803 11.38 -17.70 -17.88
C ILE A 803 12.14 -18.67 -18.80
N SER A 804 11.97 -19.99 -18.61
CA SER A 804 12.70 -20.96 -19.44
C SER A 804 12.09 -21.10 -20.85
N PRO A 805 12.90 -21.33 -21.90
CA PRO A 805 12.42 -21.61 -23.26
C PRO A 805 11.35 -22.71 -23.37
N ARG A 806 11.34 -23.68 -22.44
CA ARG A 806 10.37 -24.78 -22.40
C ARG A 806 9.00 -24.35 -21.84
N GLU A 807 8.97 -23.25 -21.11
CA GLU A 807 7.77 -22.68 -20.51
C GLU A 807 7.21 -21.52 -21.35
N LEU A 808 8.05 -20.82 -22.13
CA LEU A 808 7.68 -19.68 -22.97
C LEU A 808 6.30 -19.81 -23.67
N PRO A 809 5.98 -20.93 -24.37
CA PRO A 809 4.71 -21.07 -25.09
C PRO A 809 3.43 -20.99 -24.24
N SER A 810 3.51 -21.19 -22.92
CA SER A 810 2.36 -21.00 -22.02
C SER A 810 2.21 -19.57 -21.50
N PHE A 811 3.22 -18.72 -21.71
CA PHE A 811 3.29 -17.35 -21.20
C PHE A 811 3.07 -16.28 -22.27
N LEU A 812 3.42 -16.56 -23.53
CA LEU A 812 3.21 -15.67 -24.66
C LEU A 812 1.73 -15.24 -24.80
N PRO A 813 1.45 -13.96 -25.12
CA PRO A 813 0.10 -13.52 -25.46
C PRO A 813 -0.36 -14.14 -26.79
N ARG A 814 -1.68 -14.31 -26.96
CA ARG A 814 -2.27 -14.73 -28.24
C ARG A 814 -2.61 -13.48 -29.05
N GLY A 815 -2.10 -13.38 -30.28
CA GLY A 815 -2.42 -12.28 -31.21
C GLY A 815 -1.61 -10.99 -31.02
N LEU A 816 -0.69 -10.93 -30.05
CA LEU A 816 0.29 -9.83 -29.92
C LEU A 816 1.68 -10.36 -30.27
N MET A 817 2.50 -9.51 -30.89
CA MET A 817 3.88 -9.84 -31.27
C MET A 817 4.90 -8.81 -30.78
N TYR A 818 4.47 -7.57 -30.51
CA TYR A 818 5.36 -6.50 -30.09
C TYR A 818 5.08 -6.06 -28.64
N LEU A 819 6.13 -5.73 -27.89
CA LEU A 819 6.01 -5.33 -26.48
C LEU A 819 5.33 -3.97 -26.32
N SER A 820 5.41 -3.12 -27.35
CA SER A 820 4.66 -1.85 -27.49
C SER A 820 3.16 -2.02 -27.28
N ASP A 821 2.62 -3.18 -27.67
CA ASP A 821 1.18 -3.40 -27.77
C ASP A 821 0.56 -3.68 -26.38
N ASP A 822 1.34 -4.24 -25.45
CA ASP A 822 1.00 -4.40 -24.03
C ASP A 822 1.73 -3.37 -23.16
N HIS A 823 1.40 -2.10 -23.39
CA HIS A 823 1.94 -0.96 -22.64
C HIS A 823 1.67 -1.05 -21.13
N VAL A 824 0.64 -1.78 -20.68
CA VAL A 824 0.32 -2.01 -19.26
C VAL A 824 1.32 -2.99 -18.63
N MET A 825 1.65 -4.08 -19.34
CA MET A 825 2.71 -5.00 -18.92
C MET A 825 4.06 -4.29 -18.86
N LEU A 826 4.39 -3.48 -19.87
CA LEU A 826 5.67 -2.76 -19.94
C LEU A 826 5.78 -1.71 -18.82
N ALA A 827 4.73 -0.93 -18.56
CA ALA A 827 4.67 0.02 -17.45
C ALA A 827 4.85 -0.67 -16.08
N ASN A 828 4.19 -1.81 -15.84
CA ASN A 828 4.36 -2.56 -14.60
C ASN A 828 5.78 -3.18 -14.47
N PHE A 829 6.37 -3.66 -15.57
CA PHE A 829 7.79 -4.07 -15.60
C PHE A 829 8.74 -2.91 -15.21
N HIS A 830 8.49 -1.70 -15.71
CA HIS A 830 9.25 -0.52 -15.32
C HIS A 830 9.02 -0.14 -13.84
N VAL A 831 7.78 -0.24 -13.31
CA VAL A 831 7.52 0.00 -11.88
C VAL A 831 8.27 -0.98 -10.98
N LEU A 832 8.29 -2.27 -11.33
CA LEU A 832 9.09 -3.28 -10.61
C LEU A 832 10.60 -2.93 -10.65
N SER A 833 11.12 -2.66 -11.85
CA SER A 833 12.54 -2.35 -12.08
C SER A 833 12.98 -1.09 -11.35
N ASN A 834 12.21 0.00 -11.46
CA ASN A 834 12.50 1.31 -10.86
C ASN A 834 12.30 1.30 -9.34
N TYR A 835 11.44 0.41 -8.81
CA TYR A 835 11.38 0.16 -7.36
C TYR A 835 12.62 -0.59 -6.86
N GLY A 836 13.35 -1.30 -7.72
CA GLY A 836 14.61 -1.98 -7.41
C GLY A 836 14.54 -3.51 -7.47
N VAL A 837 13.47 -4.08 -8.03
CA VAL A 837 13.39 -5.52 -8.28
C VAL A 837 14.37 -5.88 -9.41
N PRO A 838 15.28 -6.86 -9.23
CA PRO A 838 16.19 -7.27 -10.29
C PRO A 838 15.41 -7.80 -11.50
N ARG A 839 15.70 -7.28 -12.70
CA ARG A 839 14.96 -7.59 -13.94
C ARG A 839 14.82 -9.10 -14.22
N ASN A 840 15.90 -9.87 -14.00
CA ASN A 840 15.92 -11.35 -14.12
C ASN A 840 15.18 -12.11 -13.00
N ARG A 841 14.49 -11.42 -12.09
CA ARG A 841 13.55 -11.98 -11.11
C ARG A 841 12.10 -11.61 -11.41
N VAL A 842 11.87 -10.65 -12.30
CA VAL A 842 10.52 -10.21 -12.69
C VAL A 842 9.76 -11.34 -13.40
N GLY A 843 10.43 -12.23 -14.14
CA GLY A 843 9.80 -13.39 -14.78
C GLY A 843 9.28 -14.43 -13.77
N LYS A 844 9.83 -14.48 -12.55
CA LYS A 844 9.26 -15.26 -11.45
C LYS A 844 7.95 -14.64 -10.96
N ILE A 845 7.90 -13.31 -10.84
CA ILE A 845 6.68 -12.58 -10.48
C ILE A 845 5.61 -12.78 -11.57
N TYR A 846 5.98 -12.74 -12.86
CA TYR A 846 5.06 -13.03 -13.96
C TYR A 846 4.52 -14.47 -13.94
N ARG A 847 5.35 -15.46 -13.57
CA ARG A 847 4.93 -16.87 -13.42
C ARG A 847 3.93 -17.06 -12.27
N GLU A 848 4.14 -16.39 -11.13
CA GLU A 848 3.44 -16.67 -9.87
C GLU A 848 2.34 -15.64 -9.52
N ALA A 849 2.27 -14.52 -10.25
CA ALA A 849 1.37 -13.39 -10.01
C ALA A 849 1.14 -12.59 -11.33
N LYS A 850 0.65 -13.25 -12.38
CA LYS A 850 0.49 -12.67 -13.74
C LYS A 850 -0.47 -11.46 -13.76
N GLU A 851 -1.41 -11.38 -12.81
CA GLU A 851 -2.36 -10.28 -12.64
C GLU A 851 -1.68 -8.94 -12.43
N VAL A 852 -0.50 -8.93 -11.77
CA VAL A 852 0.28 -7.73 -11.42
C VAL A 852 0.69 -6.93 -12.64
N PHE A 853 0.85 -7.58 -13.80
CA PHE A 853 1.24 -6.93 -15.05
C PHE A 853 0.05 -6.31 -15.79
N ARG A 854 -1.17 -6.57 -15.33
CA ARG A 854 -2.42 -5.96 -15.81
C ARG A 854 -2.96 -4.90 -14.86
N TYR A 855 -2.14 -4.44 -13.91
CA TYR A 855 -2.55 -3.45 -12.92
C TYR A 855 -2.52 -2.03 -13.49
N PRO A 856 -3.50 -1.18 -13.13
CA PRO A 856 -3.51 0.23 -13.52
C PRO A 856 -2.29 0.96 -12.95
N ASN A 857 -1.81 1.94 -13.71
CA ASN A 857 -0.65 2.76 -13.37
C ASN A 857 -0.76 3.32 -11.94
N GLY A 858 0.25 3.02 -11.12
CA GLY A 858 0.35 3.47 -9.72
C GLY A 858 -0.08 2.45 -8.66
N LEU A 859 -0.96 1.48 -8.97
CA LEU A 859 -1.44 0.51 -7.98
C LEU A 859 -0.32 -0.38 -7.41
N LEU A 860 0.62 -0.81 -8.27
CA LEU A 860 1.77 -1.60 -7.86
C LEU A 860 2.72 -0.80 -6.93
N LEU A 861 2.88 0.51 -7.19
CA LEU A 861 3.66 1.41 -6.33
C LEU A 861 2.94 1.72 -5.00
N SER A 862 1.61 1.80 -4.99
CA SER A 862 0.84 2.00 -3.77
C SER A 862 0.86 0.76 -2.87
N LYS A 863 0.85 -0.45 -3.45
CA LYS A 863 1.13 -1.72 -2.76
C LYS A 863 2.51 -1.76 -2.11
N PHE A 864 3.58 -1.39 -2.83
CA PHE A 864 4.92 -1.29 -2.25
C PHE A 864 4.97 -0.34 -1.03
N ARG A 865 4.40 0.86 -1.17
CA ARG A 865 4.27 1.82 -0.07
C ARG A 865 3.37 1.30 1.07
N GLY A 866 2.43 0.40 0.77
CA GLY A 866 1.64 -0.34 1.76
C GLY A 866 2.52 -1.20 2.67
N TYR A 867 3.44 -1.98 2.08
CA TYR A 867 4.38 -2.81 2.84
C TYR A 867 5.44 -1.98 3.58
N GLU A 868 5.95 -0.89 3.00
CA GLU A 868 6.84 0.05 3.71
C GLU A 868 6.18 0.64 4.98
N ARG A 869 4.86 0.93 4.94
CA ARG A 869 4.09 1.42 6.11
C ARG A 869 3.93 0.39 7.23
N LEU A 870 4.19 -0.90 6.98
CA LEU A 870 4.28 -1.93 8.04
C LEU A 870 5.63 -1.91 8.77
N GLY A 871 6.55 -0.99 8.42
CA GLY A 871 7.87 -0.89 9.02
C GLY A 871 8.87 -1.91 8.43
N LEU A 872 8.75 -2.21 7.15
CA LEU A 872 9.71 -2.98 6.37
C LEU A 872 10.62 -2.02 5.59
N SER A 873 11.93 -2.28 5.50
CA SER A 873 12.78 -1.49 4.61
C SER A 873 12.48 -1.79 3.13
N ARG A 874 12.78 -0.85 2.23
CA ARG A 874 12.64 -1.05 0.78
C ARG A 874 13.39 -2.29 0.27
N SER A 875 14.57 -2.58 0.84
CA SER A 875 15.32 -3.82 0.56
C SER A 875 14.54 -5.07 0.97
N MET A 876 13.95 -5.05 2.17
CA MET A 876 13.11 -6.14 2.66
C MET A 876 11.83 -6.30 1.84
N VAL A 877 11.18 -5.22 1.41
CA VAL A 877 10.01 -5.26 0.52
C VAL A 877 10.38 -5.88 -0.84
N ILE A 878 11.47 -5.45 -1.48
CA ILE A 878 11.98 -6.05 -2.73
C ILE A 878 12.21 -7.56 -2.55
N LYS A 879 12.84 -7.97 -1.44
CA LYS A 879 13.12 -9.38 -1.18
C LYS A 879 11.85 -10.18 -0.90
N LEU A 880 10.92 -9.64 -0.13
CA LEU A 880 9.60 -10.24 0.13
C LEU A 880 8.81 -10.46 -1.15
N VAL A 881 8.70 -9.48 -2.05
CA VAL A 881 7.85 -9.63 -3.25
C VAL A 881 8.44 -10.56 -4.31
N VAL A 882 9.77 -10.72 -4.34
CA VAL A 882 10.42 -11.77 -5.16
C VAL A 882 10.28 -13.15 -4.51
N CYS A 883 10.27 -13.24 -3.18
CA CYS A 883 10.11 -14.48 -2.45
C CYS A 883 8.65 -14.94 -2.29
N CYS A 884 7.69 -14.01 -2.36
CA CYS A 884 6.26 -14.25 -2.18
C CYS A 884 5.45 -13.40 -3.19
N PRO A 885 5.49 -13.68 -4.51
CA PRO A 885 4.84 -12.85 -5.53
C PRO A 885 3.33 -12.66 -5.32
N SER A 886 2.67 -13.62 -4.67
CA SER A 886 1.26 -13.53 -4.26
C SER A 886 0.93 -12.33 -3.36
N LEU A 887 1.91 -11.74 -2.64
CA LEU A 887 1.73 -10.47 -1.91
C LEU A 887 1.39 -9.30 -2.84
N LEU A 888 1.75 -9.38 -4.11
CA LEU A 888 1.41 -8.35 -5.09
C LEU A 888 0.00 -8.53 -5.67
N VAL A 889 -0.63 -9.70 -5.53
CA VAL A 889 -2.02 -9.95 -5.93
C VAL A 889 -2.98 -9.52 -4.80
N GLY A 890 -4.21 -9.12 -5.13
CA GLY A 890 -5.27 -8.80 -4.16
C GLY A 890 -4.93 -7.64 -3.21
N GLU A 891 -5.30 -7.76 -1.93
CA GLU A 891 -5.12 -6.71 -0.94
C GLU A 891 -3.69 -6.65 -0.34
N THR A 892 -3.54 -6.05 0.84
CA THR A 892 -2.32 -6.19 1.66
C THR A 892 -2.51 -7.39 2.58
N SER A 893 -1.75 -8.48 2.38
CA SER A 893 -1.93 -9.72 3.18
C SER A 893 -1.98 -9.46 4.69
N VAL A 894 -3.14 -9.77 5.26
CA VAL A 894 -3.40 -9.71 6.71
C VAL A 894 -2.49 -10.66 7.45
N GLU A 895 -2.20 -11.83 6.88
CA GLU A 895 -1.35 -12.85 7.48
C GLU A 895 0.11 -12.37 7.58
N LEU A 896 0.63 -11.66 6.57
CA LEU A 896 1.94 -11.01 6.69
C LEU A 896 1.94 -9.95 7.80
N ALA A 897 0.90 -9.11 7.88
CA ALA A 897 0.80 -8.11 8.95
C ALA A 897 0.77 -8.76 10.35
N MET A 898 0.07 -9.89 10.51
CA MET A 898 0.05 -10.67 11.75
C MET A 898 1.41 -11.32 12.05
N VAL A 899 2.14 -11.81 11.04
CA VAL A 899 3.52 -12.32 11.21
C VAL A 899 4.43 -11.21 11.73
N LEU A 900 4.37 -10.00 11.17
CA LEU A 900 5.22 -8.88 11.61
C LEU A 900 4.92 -8.44 13.04
N ASP A 901 3.64 -8.33 13.43
CA ASP A 901 3.27 -8.00 14.82
C ASP A 901 3.71 -9.10 15.80
N TRP A 902 3.65 -10.38 15.39
CA TRP A 902 4.20 -11.49 16.17
C TRP A 902 5.73 -11.43 16.33
N LEU A 903 6.49 -11.16 15.25
CA LEU A 903 7.95 -11.00 15.33
C LEU A 903 8.31 -9.91 16.32
N LYS A 904 7.64 -8.75 16.21
CA LYS A 904 7.80 -7.61 17.10
C LYS A 904 7.45 -7.95 18.55
N LYS A 905 6.39 -8.73 18.79
CA LYS A 905 5.99 -9.24 20.11
C LYS A 905 7.09 -10.11 20.74
N ILE A 906 7.66 -11.03 19.97
CA ILE A 906 8.81 -11.86 20.40
C ILE A 906 10.16 -11.14 20.25
N GLY A 907 10.22 -9.81 20.09
CA GLY A 907 11.47 -9.05 20.06
C GLY A 907 12.38 -9.30 18.84
N ILE A 908 11.87 -9.83 17.74
CA ILE A 908 12.59 -9.98 16.46
C ILE A 908 12.23 -8.82 15.52
N GLY A 909 13.24 -8.13 14.99
CA GLY A 909 13.05 -7.03 14.03
C GLY A 909 12.52 -7.54 12.68
N HIS A 910 11.60 -6.80 12.05
CA HIS A 910 10.88 -7.23 10.84
C HIS A 910 11.81 -7.69 9.70
N ASP A 911 12.88 -6.93 9.44
CA ASP A 911 13.85 -7.19 8.38
C ASP A 911 14.74 -8.43 8.63
N TRP A 912 14.77 -8.98 9.85
CA TRP A 912 15.62 -10.14 10.21
C TRP A 912 15.30 -11.39 9.36
N ILE A 913 14.01 -11.61 9.04
CA ILE A 913 13.58 -12.68 8.12
C ILE A 913 14.30 -12.57 6.78
N GLY A 914 14.52 -11.33 6.30
CA GLY A 914 15.16 -11.04 5.02
C GLY A 914 16.54 -11.68 4.87
N ASN A 915 17.27 -11.90 5.97
CA ASN A 915 18.58 -12.54 5.90
C ASN A 915 18.51 -14.03 5.49
N TYR A 916 17.41 -14.73 5.83
CA TYR A 916 17.25 -16.17 5.63
C TYR A 916 16.35 -16.54 4.43
N MET A 917 15.60 -15.58 3.88
CA MET A 917 14.83 -15.79 2.66
C MET A 917 15.75 -16.00 1.44
N SER A 918 15.41 -16.97 0.59
CA SER A 918 16.06 -17.20 -0.70
C SER A 918 15.12 -16.86 -1.86
N CYS A 919 15.54 -15.96 -2.75
CA CYS A 919 14.77 -15.55 -3.93
C CYS A 919 14.46 -16.70 -4.91
N LEU A 920 15.16 -17.84 -4.77
CA LEU A 920 14.93 -19.07 -5.54
C LEU A 920 13.81 -19.96 -4.97
N LYS A 921 13.38 -19.73 -3.72
CA LYS A 921 12.21 -20.38 -3.11
C LYS A 921 10.99 -19.45 -3.20
N THR A 922 9.81 -20.03 -3.09
CA THR A 922 8.58 -19.28 -2.81
C THR A 922 8.08 -19.64 -1.42
N TYR A 923 7.74 -18.62 -0.64
CA TYR A 923 7.28 -18.74 0.73
C TYR A 923 5.83 -18.25 0.86
N ASP A 924 5.18 -18.63 1.96
CA ASP A 924 3.75 -18.45 2.18
C ASP A 924 3.52 -17.83 3.57
N PRO A 925 3.06 -16.57 3.66
CA PRO A 925 2.80 -15.90 4.92
C PRO A 925 1.83 -16.67 5.84
N ARG A 926 0.88 -17.45 5.29
CA ARG A 926 0.00 -18.30 6.11
C ARG A 926 0.80 -19.34 6.87
N ARG A 927 1.76 -20.00 6.23
CA ARG A 927 2.60 -21.03 6.89
C ARG A 927 3.52 -20.48 7.95
N MET A 928 3.99 -19.24 7.76
CA MET A 928 4.74 -18.53 8.81
C MET A 928 3.84 -18.27 10.01
N LEU A 929 2.62 -17.78 9.77
CA LEU A 929 1.64 -17.54 10.81
C LEU A 929 1.20 -18.83 11.52
N ASP A 930 0.94 -19.91 10.78
CA ASP A 930 0.60 -21.24 11.29
C ASP A 930 1.70 -21.77 12.22
N ALA A 931 2.97 -21.61 11.85
CA ALA A 931 4.11 -22.05 12.66
C ALA A 931 4.22 -21.24 13.96
N ILE A 932 4.08 -19.90 13.89
CA ILE A 932 4.10 -19.04 15.09
C ILE A 932 2.93 -19.39 16.03
N GLN A 933 1.71 -19.48 15.49
CA GLN A 933 0.51 -19.82 16.26
C GLN A 933 0.59 -21.22 16.86
N PHE A 934 1.17 -22.19 16.16
CA PHE A 934 1.39 -23.54 16.68
C PHE A 934 2.38 -23.52 17.85
N VAL A 935 3.54 -22.89 17.71
CA VAL A 935 4.58 -22.86 18.77
C VAL A 935 4.05 -22.15 20.02
N HIS A 936 3.31 -21.05 19.86
CA HIS A 936 2.61 -20.40 20.97
C HIS A 936 1.55 -21.33 21.61
N LYS A 937 0.77 -22.06 20.80
CA LYS A 937 -0.25 -23.02 21.28
C LYS A 937 0.35 -24.24 21.98
N VAL A 938 1.61 -24.59 21.71
CA VAL A 938 2.38 -25.61 22.43
C VAL A 938 2.79 -25.13 23.84
N GLY A 939 2.70 -23.84 24.12
CA GLY A 939 3.00 -23.27 25.44
C GLY A 939 4.40 -22.65 25.57
N TYR A 940 5.09 -22.41 24.46
CA TYR A 940 6.33 -21.62 24.47
C TYR A 940 6.04 -20.18 24.92
N SER A 941 6.83 -19.69 25.87
CA SER A 941 6.88 -18.26 26.21
C SER A 941 7.48 -17.42 25.08
N GLU A 942 7.23 -16.11 25.09
CA GLU A 942 7.72 -15.19 24.04
C GLU A 942 9.25 -15.18 23.92
N GLU A 943 9.96 -15.38 25.03
CA GLU A 943 11.42 -15.50 25.08
C GLU A 943 11.91 -16.85 24.52
N GLN A 944 11.22 -17.96 24.84
CA GLN A 944 11.51 -19.26 24.21
C GLN A 944 11.24 -19.22 22.70
N MET A 945 10.18 -18.55 22.25
CA MET A 945 9.89 -18.33 20.83
C MET A 945 11.00 -17.51 20.14
N HIS A 946 11.51 -16.45 20.80
CA HIS A 946 12.61 -15.64 20.30
C HIS A 946 13.86 -16.47 20.01
N ASN A 947 14.29 -17.27 20.98
CA ASN A 947 15.48 -18.12 20.85
C ASN A 947 15.26 -19.26 19.84
N PHE A 948 14.13 -19.97 19.95
CA PHE A 948 13.79 -21.09 19.07
C PHE A 948 13.77 -20.69 17.59
N PHE A 949 13.13 -19.57 17.23
CA PHE A 949 13.11 -19.11 15.84
C PHE A 949 14.44 -18.53 15.37
N LYS A 950 15.25 -17.92 16.24
CA LYS A 950 16.62 -17.51 15.91
C LYS A 950 17.52 -18.68 15.55
N GLU A 951 17.40 -19.80 16.27
CA GLU A 951 18.12 -21.05 15.99
C GLU A 951 17.55 -21.80 14.78
N ASN A 952 16.23 -21.73 14.57
CA ASN A 952 15.50 -22.50 13.55
C ASN A 952 14.74 -21.63 12.53
N PRO A 953 15.39 -20.65 11.84
CA PRO A 953 14.71 -19.72 10.93
C PRO A 953 13.98 -20.44 9.78
N ALA A 954 14.48 -21.58 9.31
CA ALA A 954 13.83 -22.36 8.26
C ALA A 954 12.41 -22.85 8.64
N LEU A 955 12.18 -23.18 9.91
CA LEU A 955 10.87 -23.65 10.40
C LEU A 955 9.84 -22.52 10.44
N LEU A 956 10.28 -21.31 10.79
CA LEU A 956 9.46 -20.09 10.70
C LEU A 956 9.06 -19.81 9.24
N LEU A 957 9.99 -19.88 8.29
CA LEU A 957 9.73 -19.44 6.91
C LEU A 957 8.99 -20.46 6.05
N GLU A 958 9.31 -21.75 6.19
CA GLU A 958 8.73 -22.82 5.34
C GLU A 958 7.49 -23.48 5.99
N GLY A 959 7.25 -23.15 7.27
CA GLY A 959 6.21 -23.71 8.11
C GLY A 959 6.54 -25.09 8.67
N LEU A 960 5.64 -25.63 9.48
CA LEU A 960 5.76 -27.01 9.97
C LEU A 960 5.61 -28.02 8.83
N GLU A 961 6.56 -28.94 8.76
CA GLU A 961 6.58 -30.02 7.78
C GLU A 961 5.37 -30.95 7.92
N LYS A 962 4.76 -31.34 6.79
CA LYS A 962 3.55 -32.20 6.76
C LYS A 962 3.66 -33.48 7.60
N LYS A 963 4.87 -33.99 7.84
CA LYS A 963 5.11 -35.17 8.69
C LYS A 963 4.90 -34.91 10.19
N VAL A 964 5.06 -33.68 10.69
CA VAL A 964 4.78 -33.32 12.08
C VAL A 964 3.28 -33.41 12.36
N TYR A 965 2.44 -32.85 11.48
CA TYR A 965 0.99 -32.98 11.57
C TYR A 965 0.50 -34.43 11.46
N VAL A 966 1.13 -35.26 10.62
CA VAL A 966 0.83 -36.70 10.54
C VAL A 966 1.25 -37.44 11.82
N PHE A 967 2.39 -37.09 12.43
CA PHE A 967 2.77 -37.63 13.74
C PHE A 967 1.73 -37.26 14.80
N LEU A 968 1.35 -35.98 14.91
CA LEU A 968 0.33 -35.52 15.87
C LEU A 968 -1.02 -36.21 15.67
N GLY A 969 -1.49 -36.34 14.43
CA GLY A 969 -2.75 -37.02 14.11
C GLY A 969 -2.74 -38.54 14.39
N VAL A 970 -1.57 -39.16 14.49
CA VAL A 970 -1.42 -40.55 14.96
C VAL A 970 -1.25 -40.59 16.49
N ALA A 971 -0.48 -39.68 17.08
CA ALA A 971 -0.30 -39.59 18.53
C ALA A 971 -1.63 -39.40 19.27
N PHE A 972 -2.49 -38.48 18.81
CA PHE A 972 -3.83 -38.29 19.39
C PHE A 972 -4.76 -39.50 19.17
N LYS A 973 -4.49 -40.38 18.19
CA LYS A 973 -5.20 -41.66 18.01
C LYS A 973 -4.66 -42.79 18.90
N LEU A 974 -3.50 -42.59 19.52
CA LEU A 974 -2.90 -43.47 20.53
C LEU A 974 -3.22 -42.96 21.95
N ASN A 975 -4.26 -42.14 22.09
CA ASN A 975 -4.69 -41.49 23.34
C ASN A 975 -3.59 -40.69 24.07
N LEU A 976 -2.48 -40.35 23.41
CA LEU A 976 -1.40 -39.55 24.01
C LEU A 976 -1.93 -38.17 24.42
N ASN A 977 -1.77 -37.86 25.71
CA ASN A 977 -2.21 -36.59 26.28
C ASN A 977 -1.49 -35.42 25.58
N ARG A 978 -2.26 -34.44 25.10
CA ARG A 978 -1.74 -33.22 24.45
C ARG A 978 -0.67 -32.53 25.29
N ASN A 979 -0.86 -32.48 26.61
CA ASN A 979 0.05 -31.78 27.51
C ASN A 979 1.43 -32.46 27.56
N VAL A 980 1.48 -33.80 27.50
CA VAL A 980 2.73 -34.59 27.47
C VAL A 980 3.46 -34.42 26.14
N ILE A 981 2.72 -34.41 25.02
CA ILE A 981 3.31 -34.12 23.70
C ILE A 981 3.88 -32.68 23.68
N TYR A 982 3.15 -31.73 24.26
CA TYR A 982 3.53 -30.31 24.26
C TYR A 982 4.70 -30.03 25.21
N SER A 983 4.77 -30.63 26.40
CA SER A 983 5.95 -30.52 27.27
C SER A 983 7.19 -31.12 26.59
N CYS A 984 7.06 -32.31 25.98
CA CYS A 984 8.14 -32.90 25.17
C CYS A 984 8.61 -31.96 24.05
N PHE A 985 7.72 -31.16 23.44
CA PHE A 985 8.11 -30.20 22.41
C PHE A 985 8.78 -28.93 22.99
N VAL A 986 8.47 -28.51 24.21
CA VAL A 986 9.14 -27.39 24.90
C VAL A 986 10.53 -27.81 25.40
N GLU A 987 10.63 -29.00 26.00
CA GLU A 987 11.88 -29.58 26.50
C GLU A 987 12.83 -30.00 25.37
N TYR A 988 12.29 -30.53 24.26
CA TYR A 988 13.07 -31.06 23.14
C TYR A 988 12.62 -30.46 21.79
N PRO A 989 12.93 -29.18 21.51
CA PRO A 989 12.45 -28.47 20.31
C PRO A 989 12.79 -29.16 18.97
N HIS A 990 13.88 -29.93 18.93
CA HIS A 990 14.32 -30.69 17.76
C HIS A 990 13.32 -31.76 17.28
N ILE A 991 12.37 -32.19 18.14
CA ILE A 991 11.31 -33.15 17.78
C ILE A 991 10.41 -32.59 16.66
N LEU A 992 10.26 -31.26 16.57
CA LEU A 992 9.48 -30.57 15.53
C LEU A 992 10.09 -30.68 14.11
N THR A 993 11.26 -31.31 13.96
CA THR A 993 11.86 -31.57 12.64
C THR A 993 11.20 -32.75 11.91
N LYS A 994 11.16 -32.66 10.57
CA LYS A 994 10.76 -33.76 9.66
C LYS A 994 11.48 -35.08 9.92
N LYS A 995 12.76 -35.02 10.35
CA LYS A 995 13.61 -36.17 10.67
C LYS A 995 13.04 -36.92 11.88
N CYS A 996 12.85 -36.20 12.99
CA CYS A 996 12.26 -36.72 14.22
C CYS A 996 10.84 -37.23 14.02
N ALA A 997 9.95 -36.45 13.36
CA ALA A 997 8.59 -36.89 13.08
C ALA A 997 8.52 -38.14 12.18
N LYS A 998 9.45 -38.31 11.23
CA LYS A 998 9.57 -39.54 10.41
C LYS A 998 10.06 -40.73 11.24
N ASN A 999 11.00 -40.51 12.16
CA ASN A 999 11.49 -41.56 13.06
C ASN A 999 10.37 -42.03 14.00
N LEU A 1000 9.68 -41.11 14.69
CA LEU A 1000 8.57 -41.44 15.60
C LEU A 1000 7.42 -42.19 14.92
N LEU A 1001 7.02 -41.78 13.71
CA LEU A 1001 6.07 -42.54 12.89
C LEU A 1001 6.58 -43.94 12.50
N GLY A 1002 7.90 -44.10 12.33
CA GLY A 1002 8.56 -45.38 12.13
C GLY A 1002 8.56 -46.26 13.39
N VAL A 1003 8.74 -45.67 14.58
CA VAL A 1003 8.64 -46.35 15.87
C VAL A 1003 7.22 -46.85 16.12
N ILE A 1004 6.20 -46.00 15.94
CA ILE A 1004 4.78 -46.40 16.06
C ILE A 1004 4.47 -47.58 15.12
N GLY A 1005 4.90 -47.51 13.86
CA GLY A 1005 4.73 -48.60 12.89
C GLY A 1005 5.54 -49.86 13.21
N PHE A 1006 6.62 -49.75 14.00
CA PHE A 1006 7.40 -50.89 14.49
C PHE A 1006 6.64 -51.60 15.61
N LEU A 1007 6.24 -50.87 16.66
CA LEU A 1007 5.56 -51.42 17.84
C LEU A 1007 4.23 -52.11 17.45
N HIS A 1008 3.42 -51.45 16.61
CA HIS A 1008 2.18 -52.03 16.09
C HIS A 1008 2.41 -53.29 15.22
N TYR A 1009 3.52 -53.38 14.48
CA TYR A 1009 3.82 -54.60 13.70
C TYR A 1009 4.22 -55.79 14.58
N VAL A 1010 4.87 -55.51 15.70
CA VAL A 1010 5.35 -56.48 16.70
C VAL A 1010 4.21 -57.02 17.58
N GLY A 1011 3.04 -56.35 17.56
CA GLY A 1011 1.82 -56.80 18.26
C GLY A 1011 1.59 -56.10 19.60
N MET A 1012 2.13 -54.89 19.75
CA MET A 1012 1.95 -54.07 20.95
C MET A 1012 0.60 -53.33 20.91
N ASP A 1013 -0.09 -53.31 22.04
CA ASP A 1013 -1.33 -52.59 22.27
C ASP A 1013 -1.15 -51.07 22.32
N ILE A 1014 -2.27 -50.35 22.26
CA ILE A 1014 -2.28 -48.88 22.14
C ILE A 1014 -1.76 -48.20 23.41
N ASP A 1015 -2.09 -48.73 24.59
CA ASP A 1015 -1.78 -48.09 25.86
C ASP A 1015 -0.31 -48.27 26.26
N ASP A 1016 0.31 -49.42 25.98
CA ASP A 1016 1.75 -49.62 26.10
C ASP A 1016 2.54 -48.77 25.09
N ILE A 1017 2.06 -48.66 23.83
CA ILE A 1017 2.64 -47.73 22.85
C ILE A 1017 2.56 -46.28 23.38
N SER A 1018 1.45 -45.89 23.99
CA SER A 1018 1.24 -44.56 24.58
C SER A 1018 2.18 -44.31 25.76
N ARG A 1019 2.37 -45.30 26.65
CA ARG A 1019 3.28 -45.23 27.80
C ARG A 1019 4.74 -45.07 27.35
N ILE A 1020 5.18 -45.89 26.39
CA ILE A 1020 6.54 -45.87 25.83
C ILE A 1020 6.83 -44.53 25.14
N LEU A 1021 5.89 -44.01 24.35
CA LEU A 1021 6.06 -42.74 23.66
C LEU A 1021 6.04 -41.55 24.62
N SER A 1022 5.24 -41.60 25.70
CA SER A 1022 5.22 -40.57 26.74
C SER A 1022 6.57 -40.43 27.44
N ASN A 1023 7.18 -41.56 27.82
CA ASN A 1023 8.40 -41.56 28.63
C ASN A 1023 9.70 -41.39 27.81
N HIS A 1024 9.71 -41.80 26.53
CA HIS A 1024 10.94 -41.89 25.73
C HIS A 1024 10.91 -41.13 24.40
N MET A 1025 9.99 -40.16 24.22
CA MET A 1025 9.79 -39.47 22.93
C MET A 1025 11.07 -38.87 22.34
N HIS A 1026 11.88 -38.19 23.16
CA HIS A 1026 13.12 -37.53 22.72
C HIS A 1026 14.12 -38.56 22.14
N LEU A 1027 14.36 -39.65 22.87
CA LEU A 1027 15.26 -40.74 22.53
C LEU A 1027 14.81 -41.44 21.24
N LEU A 1028 13.53 -41.79 21.17
CA LEU A 1028 12.91 -42.48 20.03
C LEU A 1028 12.85 -41.59 18.78
N SER A 1029 12.77 -40.26 18.94
CA SER A 1029 12.80 -39.33 17.80
C SER A 1029 14.18 -39.25 17.13
N SER A 1030 15.25 -39.45 17.90
CA SER A 1030 16.63 -39.29 17.39
C SER A 1030 17.10 -40.49 16.57
N HIS A 1031 16.56 -41.69 16.82
CA HIS A 1031 17.12 -42.95 16.32
C HIS A 1031 16.32 -43.55 15.15
N PRO A 1032 16.88 -43.66 13.93
CA PRO A 1032 16.21 -44.26 12.80
C PRO A 1032 16.25 -45.80 12.87
N LEU A 1033 15.10 -46.45 13.08
CA LEU A 1033 15.03 -47.90 13.23
C LEU A 1033 15.14 -48.68 11.90
N LYS A 1034 15.66 -49.91 11.99
CA LYS A 1034 15.52 -51.02 11.02
C LYS A 1034 14.04 -51.42 10.90
N GLY A 1035 13.67 -52.07 9.78
CA GLY A 1035 12.32 -52.63 9.66
C GLY A 1035 12.14 -53.83 10.59
N PRO A 1036 10.98 -53.99 11.27
CA PRO A 1036 10.83 -55.00 12.32
C PRO A 1036 11.02 -56.44 11.82
N LYS A 1037 10.59 -56.76 10.59
CA LYS A 1037 10.93 -58.03 9.91
C LYS A 1037 12.43 -58.34 9.94
N ALA A 1038 13.27 -57.36 9.60
CA ALA A 1038 14.72 -57.54 9.59
C ALA A 1038 15.32 -57.67 11.00
N VAL A 1039 14.70 -57.07 12.02
CA VAL A 1039 15.12 -57.22 13.43
C VAL A 1039 14.77 -58.62 13.95
N CYS A 1040 13.55 -59.10 13.73
CA CYS A 1040 13.16 -60.48 14.07
C CYS A 1040 14.08 -61.50 13.38
N SER A 1041 14.36 -61.34 12.08
CA SER A 1041 15.28 -62.23 11.36
C SER A 1041 16.74 -62.14 11.82
N GLN A 1042 17.23 -60.95 12.22
CA GLN A 1042 18.61 -60.79 12.73
C GLN A 1042 18.79 -61.37 14.14
N LEU A 1043 17.76 -61.33 14.98
CA LEU A 1043 17.81 -61.80 16.37
C LEU A 1043 17.24 -63.22 16.57
N LYS A 1044 16.65 -63.82 15.51
CA LYS A 1044 15.91 -65.10 15.55
C LYS A 1044 14.72 -65.14 16.54
N LEU A 1045 14.20 -63.97 16.93
CA LEU A 1045 13.08 -63.83 17.88
C LEU A 1045 11.71 -63.86 17.18
N ARG A 1046 10.70 -64.45 17.82
CA ARG A 1046 9.30 -64.29 17.38
C ARG A 1046 8.82 -62.88 17.73
N LYS A 1047 7.69 -62.47 17.14
CA LYS A 1047 7.11 -61.15 17.41
C LYS A 1047 6.73 -60.95 18.88
N ALA A 1048 6.09 -61.93 19.50
CA ALA A 1048 5.66 -61.85 20.90
C ALA A 1048 6.86 -61.67 21.84
N ASP A 1049 7.92 -62.46 21.65
CA ASP A 1049 9.16 -62.38 22.43
C ASP A 1049 9.79 -60.98 22.33
N LEU A 1050 9.88 -60.44 21.10
CA LEU A 1050 10.37 -59.08 20.88
C LEU A 1050 9.43 -58.01 21.45
N CYS A 1051 8.12 -58.26 21.49
CA CYS A 1051 7.14 -57.36 22.12
C CYS A 1051 7.42 -57.25 23.62
N GLN A 1052 7.57 -58.38 24.31
CA GLN A 1052 7.82 -58.43 25.74
C GLN A 1052 9.14 -57.74 26.11
N ILE A 1053 10.23 -58.04 25.40
CA ILE A 1053 11.55 -57.41 25.60
C ILE A 1053 11.49 -55.87 25.53
N ILE A 1054 10.58 -55.30 24.71
CA ILE A 1054 10.39 -53.85 24.58
C ILE A 1054 9.42 -53.30 25.64
N LYS A 1055 8.48 -54.11 26.15
CA LYS A 1055 7.63 -53.75 27.31
C LYS A 1055 8.45 -53.68 28.59
N ASP A 1056 9.35 -54.65 28.79
CA ASP A 1056 10.21 -54.77 29.98
C ASP A 1056 11.29 -53.68 30.03
N ASP A 1057 11.84 -53.29 28.88
CA ASP A 1057 12.85 -52.24 28.75
C ASP A 1057 12.70 -51.50 27.40
N PRO A 1058 11.90 -50.41 27.35
CA PRO A 1058 11.66 -49.69 26.11
C PRO A 1058 12.94 -49.08 25.46
N PRO A 1059 13.95 -48.59 26.21
CA PRO A 1059 15.25 -48.23 25.66
C PRO A 1059 15.95 -49.34 24.86
N LYS A 1060 15.78 -50.63 25.18
CA LYS A 1060 16.33 -51.74 24.36
C LYS A 1060 15.86 -51.71 22.90
N LEU A 1061 14.71 -51.11 22.59
CA LEU A 1061 14.28 -50.92 21.19
C LEU A 1061 15.34 -50.19 20.36
N VAL A 1062 16.01 -49.19 20.94
CA VAL A 1062 17.05 -48.44 20.23
C VAL A 1062 18.31 -49.29 20.05
N SER A 1063 18.78 -50.00 21.08
CA SER A 1063 20.00 -50.81 20.98
C SER A 1063 19.85 -51.98 20.00
N LEU A 1064 18.67 -52.62 19.96
CA LEU A 1064 18.36 -53.75 19.08
C LEU A 1064 18.04 -53.32 17.62
N ALA A 1065 17.24 -52.26 17.45
CA ALA A 1065 16.68 -51.89 16.14
C ALA A 1065 17.35 -50.67 15.47
N SER A 1066 18.30 -49.95 16.08
CA SER A 1066 18.97 -48.81 15.45
C SER A 1066 19.69 -49.17 14.14
N LYS A 1067 19.68 -48.24 13.16
CA LYS A 1067 20.52 -48.27 11.95
C LYS A 1067 21.91 -47.67 12.14
N LEU A 1068 22.16 -46.97 13.26
CA LEU A 1068 23.46 -46.45 13.63
C LEU A 1068 24.25 -47.57 14.33
N LYS A 1069 25.50 -47.83 13.92
CA LYS A 1069 26.39 -48.73 14.66
C LYS A 1069 26.60 -48.18 16.06
N GLN A 1070 26.60 -49.04 17.08
CA GLN A 1070 26.83 -48.62 18.47
C GLN A 1070 28.28 -48.22 18.69
N ASN A 1071 28.57 -46.92 18.59
CA ASN A 1071 29.64 -46.29 19.35
C ASN A 1071 28.98 -45.30 20.31
N SER A 1072 29.20 -45.47 21.60
CA SER A 1072 28.74 -44.55 22.64
C SER A 1072 29.48 -43.22 22.54
N ASN A 1073 28.75 -42.11 22.37
CA ASN A 1073 29.15 -40.78 22.86
C ASN A 1073 28.04 -39.73 22.69
N LEU A 1074 27.64 -39.08 23.80
CA LEU A 1074 26.68 -37.97 23.86
C LEU A 1074 27.32 -36.63 23.45
N GLN A 1075 28.00 -36.59 22.30
CA GLN A 1075 28.71 -35.40 21.80
C GLN A 1075 28.26 -34.90 20.42
N LEU A 1076 27.43 -35.67 19.69
CA LEU A 1076 27.13 -35.42 18.27
C LEU A 1076 26.45 -34.07 17.96
N LEU A 1077 25.78 -33.44 18.94
CA LEU A 1077 25.16 -32.11 18.75
C LEU A 1077 26.14 -30.93 18.82
N ARG A 1078 27.32 -31.09 19.43
CA ARG A 1078 28.38 -30.06 19.39
C ARG A 1078 29.25 -30.18 18.12
N ASP A 1079 29.10 -31.28 17.39
CA ASP A 1079 30.08 -31.69 16.37
C ASP A 1079 29.56 -31.61 14.93
N GLU A 1080 28.25 -31.50 14.67
CA GLU A 1080 27.77 -31.02 13.35
C GLU A 1080 28.04 -29.52 13.17
N THR A 1081 27.95 -28.73 14.24
CA THR A 1081 28.34 -27.31 14.25
C THR A 1081 29.85 -27.13 14.13
N SER A 1082 30.68 -27.93 14.80
CA SER A 1082 32.15 -27.90 14.65
C SER A 1082 32.58 -28.16 13.19
N LYS A 1083 32.02 -29.21 12.56
CA LYS A 1083 32.34 -29.65 11.20
C LYS A 1083 31.93 -28.63 10.16
N HIS A 1084 30.78 -27.96 10.35
CA HIS A 1084 30.38 -26.84 9.50
C HIS A 1084 31.27 -25.62 9.73
N LEU A 1085 31.53 -25.21 10.99
CA LEU A 1085 32.33 -24.03 11.31
C LEU A 1085 33.75 -24.11 10.72
N GLY A 1086 34.45 -25.22 10.94
CA GLY A 1086 35.79 -25.43 10.37
C GLY A 1086 35.81 -25.44 8.84
N LYS A 1087 34.77 -25.98 8.20
CA LYS A 1087 34.63 -25.95 6.73
C LYS A 1087 34.35 -24.53 6.21
N THR A 1088 33.54 -23.74 6.92
CA THR A 1088 33.28 -22.33 6.58
C THR A 1088 34.54 -21.49 6.76
N ALA A 1089 35.31 -21.70 7.83
CA ALA A 1089 36.60 -21.04 8.06
C ALA A 1089 37.62 -21.33 6.94
N PHE A 1090 37.71 -22.58 6.46
CA PHE A 1090 38.54 -22.92 5.30
C PHE A 1090 38.06 -22.21 4.01
N LEU A 1091 36.75 -22.10 3.78
CA LEU A 1091 36.19 -21.38 2.63
C LEU A 1091 36.35 -19.85 2.74
N LEU A 1092 36.37 -19.30 3.95
CA LEU A 1092 36.71 -17.89 4.21
C LEU A 1092 38.20 -17.63 3.93
N LYS A 1093 39.12 -18.52 4.34
CA LYS A 1093 40.54 -18.46 3.93
C LYS A 1093 40.72 -18.56 2.42
N LEU A 1094 39.92 -19.38 1.74
CA LEU A 1094 39.87 -19.40 0.28
C LEU A 1094 39.38 -18.08 -0.32
N GLY A 1095 38.79 -17.16 0.44
CA GLY A 1095 38.25 -15.90 -0.04
C GLY A 1095 36.91 -16.08 -0.76
N TYR A 1096 36.00 -16.88 -0.19
CA TYR A 1096 34.56 -16.78 -0.45
C TYR A 1096 33.93 -15.87 0.61
N ALA A 1097 33.08 -14.92 0.20
CA ALA A 1097 32.40 -14.05 1.15
C ALA A 1097 31.40 -14.83 2.03
N GLU A 1098 31.33 -14.51 3.32
CA GLU A 1098 30.44 -15.18 4.27
C GLU A 1098 28.96 -15.03 3.85
N ASN A 1099 28.16 -16.07 4.09
CA ASN A 1099 26.72 -16.12 3.76
C ASN A 1099 26.34 -15.86 2.28
N SER A 1100 27.32 -15.75 1.37
CA SER A 1100 27.09 -15.53 -0.06
C SER A 1100 26.52 -16.76 -0.78
N GLU A 1101 25.87 -16.54 -1.93
CA GLU A 1101 25.37 -17.63 -2.77
C GLU A 1101 26.51 -18.54 -3.27
N ASP A 1102 27.70 -17.99 -3.47
CA ASP A 1102 28.87 -18.74 -3.91
C ASP A 1102 29.55 -19.51 -2.77
N MET A 1103 29.51 -19.01 -1.53
CA MET A 1103 29.81 -19.81 -0.33
C MET A 1103 28.85 -21.01 -0.22
N ALA A 1104 27.54 -20.79 -0.41
CA ALA A 1104 26.55 -21.86 -0.38
C ALA A 1104 26.72 -22.89 -1.51
N LYS A 1105 27.24 -22.49 -2.68
CA LYS A 1105 27.67 -23.40 -3.76
C LYS A 1105 28.97 -24.13 -3.41
N ALA A 1106 29.95 -23.44 -2.83
CA ALA A 1106 31.24 -24.03 -2.45
C ALA A 1106 31.09 -25.10 -1.36
N ILE A 1107 30.27 -24.84 -0.33
CA ILE A 1107 29.95 -25.81 0.75
C ILE A 1107 29.41 -27.14 0.18
N LYS A 1108 28.69 -27.10 -0.96
CA LYS A 1108 28.17 -28.29 -1.66
C LYS A 1108 29.17 -28.94 -2.63
N ARG A 1109 30.14 -28.18 -3.15
CA ARG A 1109 31.16 -28.67 -4.09
C ARG A 1109 32.31 -29.40 -3.38
N PHE A 1110 32.80 -28.85 -2.27
CA PHE A 1110 33.89 -29.46 -1.50
C PHE A 1110 33.40 -30.60 -0.59
N ARG A 1111 34.16 -31.70 -0.51
CA ARG A 1111 33.84 -32.94 0.24
C ARG A 1111 34.94 -33.28 1.26
N GLY A 1112 34.64 -33.01 2.53
CA GLY A 1112 35.53 -33.23 3.68
C GLY A 1112 35.17 -32.30 4.83
N ARG A 1113 35.80 -32.50 5.99
CA ARG A 1113 35.87 -31.49 7.06
C ARG A 1113 36.84 -30.36 6.68
N GLY A 1114 36.85 -29.25 7.42
CA GLY A 1114 37.74 -28.12 7.17
C GLY A 1114 39.23 -28.46 7.30
N ASP A 1115 39.60 -29.23 8.32
CA ASP A 1115 40.95 -29.75 8.55
C ASP A 1115 41.43 -30.64 7.40
N GLN A 1116 40.59 -31.58 6.95
CA GLN A 1116 40.90 -32.49 5.84
C GLN A 1116 41.01 -31.75 4.50
N LEU A 1117 40.30 -30.64 4.31
CA LEU A 1117 40.39 -29.81 3.11
C LEU A 1117 41.64 -28.93 3.15
N GLN A 1118 42.06 -28.46 4.33
CA GLN A 1118 43.32 -27.77 4.56
C GLN A 1118 44.51 -28.71 4.29
N GLU A 1119 44.55 -29.90 4.89
CA GLU A 1119 45.58 -30.94 4.69
C GLU A 1119 45.82 -31.29 3.20
N ARG A 1120 44.74 -31.35 2.40
CA ARG A 1120 44.78 -31.60 0.95
C ARG A 1120 45.17 -30.38 0.13
N PHE A 1121 44.94 -29.17 0.63
CA PHE A 1121 45.39 -27.93 0.02
C PHE A 1121 46.88 -27.73 0.30
N ASP A 1122 47.31 -27.97 1.54
CA ASP A 1122 48.71 -27.87 1.97
C ASP A 1122 49.57 -28.86 1.19
N CYS A 1123 49.08 -30.07 0.89
CA CYS A 1123 49.70 -31.03 -0.04
C CYS A 1123 50.08 -30.43 -1.41
N LEU A 1124 49.35 -29.43 -1.92
CA LEU A 1124 49.65 -28.76 -3.19
C LEU A 1124 50.77 -27.73 -3.03
N VAL A 1125 50.86 -27.10 -1.85
CA VAL A 1125 51.86 -26.09 -1.50
C VAL A 1125 53.18 -26.76 -1.10
N GLU A 1126 53.12 -27.80 -0.26
CA GLU A 1126 54.21 -28.74 0.05
C GLU A 1126 54.86 -29.32 -1.22
N ALA A 1127 54.06 -29.57 -2.27
CA ALA A 1127 54.55 -30.07 -3.54
C ALA A 1127 55.31 -29.02 -4.39
N GLY A 1128 55.24 -27.74 -4.06
CA GLY A 1128 55.97 -26.63 -4.71
C GLY A 1128 55.12 -25.53 -5.36
N LEU A 1129 53.78 -25.51 -5.21
CA LEU A 1129 52.95 -24.42 -5.75
C LEU A 1129 52.84 -23.24 -4.78
N ASP A 1130 52.97 -22.01 -5.29
CA ASP A 1130 52.64 -20.81 -4.50
C ASP A 1130 51.20 -20.87 -3.96
N TYR A 1131 51.05 -20.45 -2.71
CA TYR A 1131 49.80 -20.40 -1.98
C TYR A 1131 48.69 -19.66 -2.75
N ASN A 1132 49.00 -18.51 -3.35
CA ASN A 1132 48.02 -17.68 -4.04
C ASN A 1132 47.62 -18.25 -5.41
N ILE A 1133 48.55 -18.91 -6.10
CA ILE A 1133 48.30 -19.69 -7.31
C ILE A 1133 47.43 -20.92 -6.98
N ALA A 1134 47.74 -21.67 -5.92
CA ALA A 1134 46.94 -22.80 -5.43
C ALA A 1134 45.51 -22.35 -5.04
N LEU A 1135 45.35 -21.22 -4.36
CA LEU A 1135 44.04 -20.61 -4.04
C LEU A 1135 43.20 -20.36 -5.31
N LYS A 1136 43.80 -19.75 -6.34
CA LYS A 1136 43.13 -19.48 -7.63
C LYS A 1136 42.78 -20.79 -8.35
N MET A 1137 43.72 -21.73 -8.41
CA MET A 1137 43.55 -23.05 -9.02
C MET A 1137 42.37 -23.81 -8.40
N ILE A 1138 42.25 -23.83 -7.06
CA ILE A 1138 41.19 -24.53 -6.34
C ILE A 1138 39.82 -23.86 -6.49
N LYS A 1139 39.73 -22.54 -6.69
CA LYS A 1139 38.47 -21.89 -7.07
C LYS A 1139 37.97 -22.34 -8.45
N CYS A 1140 38.89 -22.54 -9.40
CA CYS A 1140 38.56 -23.03 -10.74
C CYS A 1140 38.26 -24.53 -10.77
N ALA A 1141 38.99 -25.35 -10.01
CA ALA A 1141 38.89 -26.81 -9.98
C ALA A 1141 38.67 -27.38 -8.57
N PRO A 1142 37.52 -27.09 -7.91
CA PRO A 1142 37.25 -27.51 -6.53
C PRO A 1142 37.12 -29.04 -6.34
N MET A 1143 37.10 -29.82 -7.43
CA MET A 1143 37.07 -31.29 -7.37
C MET A 1143 38.43 -31.91 -7.00
N ILE A 1144 39.53 -31.16 -7.06
CA ILE A 1144 40.86 -31.63 -6.66
C ILE A 1144 40.85 -32.03 -5.17
N LEU A 1145 40.42 -31.12 -4.29
CA LEU A 1145 40.35 -31.35 -2.84
C LEU A 1145 39.26 -32.35 -2.40
N ASN A 1146 38.48 -32.91 -3.33
CA ASN A 1146 37.54 -33.99 -3.03
C ASN A 1146 38.20 -35.39 -3.01
N GLN A 1147 39.47 -35.48 -3.39
CA GLN A 1147 40.27 -36.70 -3.38
C GLN A 1147 41.11 -36.80 -2.10
N ASN A 1148 41.66 -37.98 -1.79
CA ASN A 1148 42.52 -38.18 -0.62
C ASN A 1148 43.94 -37.63 -0.87
N LYS A 1149 44.65 -37.15 0.16
CA LYS A 1149 46.02 -36.59 0.06
C LYS A 1149 46.97 -37.50 -0.73
N ALA A 1150 47.01 -38.79 -0.39
CA ALA A 1150 47.84 -39.79 -1.08
C ALA A 1150 47.54 -39.96 -2.58
N VAL A 1151 46.31 -39.69 -3.05
CA VAL A 1151 45.94 -39.77 -4.48
C VAL A 1151 46.38 -38.51 -5.23
N ILE A 1152 46.26 -37.34 -4.58
CA ILE A 1152 46.75 -36.06 -5.11
C ILE A 1152 48.28 -36.12 -5.24
N GLN A 1153 48.96 -36.55 -4.17
CA GLN A 1153 50.41 -36.72 -4.12
C GLN A 1153 50.92 -37.67 -5.22
N LYS A 1154 50.37 -38.90 -5.31
CA LYS A 1154 50.74 -39.86 -6.37
C LYS A 1154 50.58 -39.30 -7.79
N LYS A 1155 49.57 -38.46 -8.05
CA LYS A 1155 49.37 -37.82 -9.37
C LYS A 1155 50.40 -36.73 -9.67
N ILE A 1156 50.86 -36.02 -8.64
CA ILE A 1156 51.91 -35.00 -8.73
C ILE A 1156 53.28 -35.66 -8.95
N ASP A 1157 53.61 -36.69 -8.16
CA ASP A 1157 54.86 -37.43 -8.33
C ASP A 1157 54.91 -38.18 -9.66
N PHE A 1158 53.78 -38.71 -10.15
CA PHE A 1158 53.72 -39.26 -11.51
C PHE A 1158 54.02 -38.18 -12.57
N LEU A 1159 53.49 -36.96 -12.43
CA LEU A 1159 53.72 -35.88 -13.38
C LEU A 1159 55.19 -35.42 -13.42
N ARG A 1160 55.78 -35.23 -12.25
CA ARG A 1160 57.13 -34.67 -12.09
C ARG A 1160 58.21 -35.74 -12.28
N ASN A 1161 58.07 -36.88 -11.62
CA ASN A 1161 59.14 -37.85 -11.45
C ASN A 1161 59.11 -38.94 -12.55
N ILE A 1162 57.96 -39.17 -13.20
CA ILE A 1162 57.79 -40.20 -14.25
C ILE A 1162 57.51 -39.57 -15.62
N LEU A 1163 56.67 -38.52 -15.71
CA LEU A 1163 56.41 -37.83 -16.97
C LEU A 1163 57.37 -36.67 -17.28
N GLY A 1164 58.15 -36.21 -16.31
CA GLY A 1164 59.14 -35.14 -16.48
C GLY A 1164 58.56 -33.74 -16.73
N TYR A 1165 57.27 -33.50 -16.46
CA TYR A 1165 56.64 -32.19 -16.66
C TYR A 1165 56.81 -31.29 -15.42
N PRO A 1166 57.05 -29.97 -15.60
CA PRO A 1166 57.07 -29.02 -14.49
C PRO A 1166 55.67 -28.87 -13.89
N LEU A 1167 55.62 -28.59 -12.58
CA LEU A 1167 54.37 -28.54 -11.81
C LEU A 1167 53.42 -27.43 -12.28
N ASP A 1168 53.94 -26.35 -12.88
CA ASP A 1168 53.19 -25.25 -13.48
C ASP A 1168 52.23 -25.70 -14.59
N CYS A 1169 52.50 -26.83 -15.26
CA CYS A 1169 51.56 -27.41 -16.22
C CYS A 1169 50.22 -27.79 -15.57
N VAL A 1170 50.18 -28.07 -14.25
CA VAL A 1170 48.94 -28.27 -13.50
C VAL A 1170 48.20 -26.96 -13.26
N VAL A 1171 48.92 -25.84 -13.08
CA VAL A 1171 48.30 -24.51 -12.94
C VAL A 1171 47.58 -24.11 -14.23
N ALA A 1172 48.21 -24.37 -15.38
CA ALA A 1172 47.63 -24.15 -16.70
C ALA A 1172 46.47 -25.13 -17.02
N PHE A 1173 46.53 -26.38 -16.53
CA PHE A 1173 45.47 -27.38 -16.72
C PHE A 1173 45.11 -28.14 -15.42
N PRO A 1174 44.37 -27.50 -14.48
CA PRO A 1174 44.09 -28.08 -13.16
C PRO A 1174 43.25 -29.37 -13.22
N ALA A 1175 42.53 -29.56 -14.32
CA ALA A 1175 41.77 -30.78 -14.57
C ALA A 1175 42.65 -32.04 -14.70
N TYR A 1176 43.97 -31.91 -14.90
CA TYR A 1176 44.92 -33.04 -14.81
C TYR A 1176 44.69 -33.86 -13.54
N LEU A 1177 44.67 -33.22 -12.36
CA LEU A 1177 44.47 -33.90 -11.07
C LEU A 1177 43.07 -34.50 -10.91
N CYS A 1178 42.10 -34.09 -11.73
CA CYS A 1178 40.72 -34.59 -11.71
C CYS A 1178 40.49 -35.86 -12.56
N TYR A 1179 41.40 -36.23 -13.45
CA TYR A 1179 41.29 -37.49 -14.22
C TYR A 1179 41.74 -38.70 -13.41
N ASP A 1180 41.22 -39.89 -13.72
CA ASP A 1180 41.62 -41.14 -13.09
C ASP A 1180 43.05 -41.52 -13.47
N LEU A 1181 43.82 -42.07 -12.51
CA LEU A 1181 45.24 -42.36 -12.71
C LEU A 1181 45.46 -43.37 -13.86
N GLU A 1182 44.57 -44.35 -14.01
CA GLU A 1182 44.56 -45.28 -15.15
C GLU A 1182 44.51 -44.56 -16.51
N ARG A 1183 43.65 -43.54 -16.65
CA ARG A 1183 43.49 -42.75 -17.88
C ARG A 1183 44.69 -41.85 -18.14
N ILE A 1184 45.35 -41.38 -17.08
CA ILE A 1184 46.60 -40.62 -17.17
C ILE A 1184 47.72 -41.55 -17.65
N MET A 1185 47.98 -42.65 -16.93
CA MET A 1185 49.03 -43.63 -17.25
C MET A 1185 48.89 -44.15 -18.68
N LEU A 1186 47.74 -44.73 -19.04
CA LEU A 1186 47.50 -45.32 -20.36
C LEU A 1186 47.80 -44.35 -21.51
N ARG A 1187 47.32 -43.10 -21.41
CA ARG A 1187 47.49 -42.09 -22.47
C ARG A 1187 48.91 -41.53 -22.54
N PHE A 1188 49.59 -41.35 -21.41
CA PHE A 1188 50.97 -40.89 -21.40
C PHE A 1188 51.97 -41.97 -21.82
N SER A 1189 51.78 -43.23 -21.43
CA SER A 1189 52.57 -44.36 -21.95
C SER A 1189 52.46 -44.48 -23.47
N MET A 1190 51.24 -44.35 -24.01
CA MET A 1190 51.05 -44.34 -25.47
C MET A 1190 51.70 -43.13 -26.14
N TYR A 1191 51.54 -41.93 -25.57
CA TYR A 1191 52.17 -40.72 -26.12
C TYR A 1191 53.71 -40.81 -26.11
N ALA A 1192 54.32 -41.32 -25.03
CA ALA A 1192 55.76 -41.53 -24.92
C ALA A 1192 56.27 -42.49 -26.01
N TRP A 1193 55.62 -43.65 -26.17
CA TRP A 1193 55.99 -44.64 -27.19
C TRP A 1193 55.92 -44.08 -28.64
N VAL A 1194 54.96 -43.20 -28.93
CA VAL A 1194 54.86 -42.49 -30.23
C VAL A 1194 55.91 -41.38 -30.36
N ALA A 1195 56.24 -40.68 -29.28
CA ALA A 1195 57.23 -39.60 -29.25
C ALA A 1195 58.67 -40.12 -29.42
N GLU A 1196 59.03 -41.27 -28.81
CA GLU A 1196 60.29 -41.98 -29.04
C GLU A 1196 60.55 -42.23 -30.53
N ARG A 1197 59.49 -42.62 -31.26
CA ARG A 1197 59.51 -42.89 -32.71
C ARG A 1197 59.41 -41.63 -33.57
N LYS A 1198 59.51 -40.44 -32.96
CA LYS A 1198 59.39 -39.10 -33.59
C LYS A 1198 58.05 -38.87 -34.33
N ALA A 1199 57.06 -39.73 -34.11
CA ALA A 1199 55.74 -39.68 -34.77
C ALA A 1199 54.74 -38.74 -34.06
N ALA A 1200 55.13 -38.13 -32.94
CA ALA A 1200 54.39 -37.07 -32.27
C ALA A 1200 55.33 -35.90 -31.91
N LYS A 1201 54.76 -34.69 -31.75
CA LYS A 1201 55.53 -33.51 -31.32
C LYS A 1201 56.09 -33.70 -29.91
N PRO A 1202 57.34 -33.28 -29.61
CA PRO A 1202 57.86 -33.24 -28.24
C PRO A 1202 57.02 -32.35 -27.32
N MET A 1203 56.96 -32.71 -26.03
CA MET A 1203 56.26 -31.99 -24.94
C MET A 1203 54.86 -31.44 -25.31
N MET A 1204 53.95 -32.31 -25.75
CA MET A 1204 52.54 -31.92 -25.95
C MET A 1204 51.87 -31.57 -24.62
N ALA A 1205 51.10 -30.48 -24.61
CA ALA A 1205 50.41 -29.99 -23.41
C ALA A 1205 49.41 -31.02 -22.84
N LEU A 1206 49.37 -31.14 -21.50
CA LEU A 1206 48.58 -32.13 -20.75
C LEU A 1206 47.10 -32.19 -21.18
N SER A 1207 46.51 -31.03 -21.49
CA SER A 1207 45.14 -30.89 -21.96
C SER A 1207 44.88 -31.62 -23.28
N THR A 1208 45.83 -31.61 -24.21
CA THR A 1208 45.68 -32.22 -25.54
C THR A 1208 45.69 -33.75 -25.43
N ILE A 1209 46.54 -34.27 -24.55
CA ILE A 1209 46.68 -35.70 -24.26
C ILE A 1209 45.46 -36.22 -23.47
N LEU A 1210 44.96 -35.50 -22.46
CA LEU A 1210 43.90 -36.03 -21.56
C LEU A 1210 42.47 -35.61 -21.87
N ALA A 1211 42.22 -34.38 -22.35
CA ALA A 1211 40.87 -33.84 -22.54
C ALA A 1211 40.21 -34.25 -23.87
N SER A 1212 40.97 -34.85 -24.77
CA SER A 1212 40.47 -35.42 -26.04
C SER A 1212 39.56 -36.63 -25.80
N SER A 1213 38.48 -36.78 -26.58
CA SER A 1213 37.69 -38.02 -26.58
C SER A 1213 38.56 -39.19 -27.03
N ASP A 1214 38.21 -40.41 -26.62
CA ASP A 1214 39.03 -41.59 -26.91
C ASP A 1214 39.10 -41.87 -28.42
N GLU A 1215 38.07 -41.53 -29.21
CA GLU A 1215 38.14 -41.60 -30.69
C GLU A 1215 39.16 -40.61 -31.25
N LYS A 1216 39.23 -39.38 -30.71
CA LYS A 1216 40.19 -38.36 -31.16
C LYS A 1216 41.61 -38.68 -30.72
N PHE A 1217 41.78 -39.23 -29.51
CA PHE A 1217 43.08 -39.71 -29.04
C PHE A 1217 43.59 -40.86 -29.92
N VAL A 1218 42.71 -41.79 -30.29
CA VAL A 1218 43.04 -42.84 -31.26
C VAL A 1218 43.42 -42.24 -32.61
N LYS A 1219 42.55 -41.43 -33.21
CA LYS A 1219 42.76 -40.87 -34.56
C LYS A 1219 44.05 -40.04 -34.70
N TYR A 1220 44.42 -39.26 -33.67
CA TYR A 1220 45.49 -38.24 -33.79
C TYR A 1220 46.77 -38.55 -32.99
N ILE A 1221 46.79 -39.58 -32.15
CA ILE A 1221 48.01 -40.01 -31.42
C ILE A 1221 48.28 -41.50 -31.63
N VAL A 1222 47.30 -42.39 -31.43
CA VAL A 1222 47.51 -43.84 -31.65
C VAL A 1222 47.81 -44.15 -33.12
N ASN A 1223 46.99 -43.62 -34.02
CA ASN A 1223 47.12 -43.85 -35.46
C ASN A 1223 48.20 -42.97 -36.12
N ALA A 1224 49.03 -42.26 -35.34
CA ALA A 1224 50.17 -41.51 -35.85
C ALA A 1224 51.36 -42.42 -36.24
N HIS A 1225 51.35 -43.69 -35.81
CA HIS A 1225 52.29 -44.73 -36.21
C HIS A 1225 51.52 -46.00 -36.62
N PRO A 1226 51.92 -46.74 -37.69
CA PRO A 1226 51.17 -47.90 -38.18
C PRO A 1226 50.91 -49.00 -37.15
N GLU A 1227 51.92 -49.30 -36.31
CA GLU A 1227 51.82 -50.30 -35.23
C GLU A 1227 51.05 -49.80 -33.99
N GLY A 1228 50.78 -48.49 -33.90
CA GLY A 1228 50.25 -47.85 -32.71
C GLY A 1228 48.95 -48.46 -32.17
N PRO A 1229 47.97 -48.86 -33.01
CA PRO A 1229 46.76 -49.55 -32.55
C PRO A 1229 47.02 -50.87 -31.80
N ILE A 1230 48.07 -51.61 -32.18
CA ILE A 1230 48.45 -52.89 -31.56
C ILE A 1230 49.00 -52.63 -30.16
N ILE A 1231 49.92 -51.66 -30.04
CA ILE A 1231 50.52 -51.25 -28.76
C ILE A 1231 49.48 -50.62 -27.82
N TRP A 1232 48.55 -49.83 -28.36
CA TRP A 1232 47.44 -49.25 -27.60
C TRP A 1232 46.52 -50.30 -26.97
N ASP A 1233 46.26 -51.41 -27.67
CA ASP A 1233 45.49 -52.52 -27.14
C ASP A 1233 46.29 -53.38 -26.14
N GLY A 1234 47.60 -53.55 -26.38
CA GLY A 1234 48.54 -54.15 -25.42
C GLY A 1234 48.60 -53.39 -24.09
N LEU A 1235 48.78 -52.07 -24.13
CA LEU A 1235 48.81 -51.20 -22.93
C LEU A 1235 47.50 -51.26 -22.13
N LYS A 1236 46.34 -51.33 -22.80
CA LYS A 1236 45.05 -51.55 -22.13
C LYS A 1236 45.00 -52.90 -21.42
N LYS A 1237 45.45 -53.98 -22.07
CA LYS A 1237 45.45 -55.34 -21.50
C LYS A 1237 46.40 -55.47 -20.30
N LEU A 1238 47.54 -54.78 -20.32
CA LEU A 1238 48.46 -54.69 -19.19
C LEU A 1238 47.79 -54.01 -17.98
N LEU A 1239 47.22 -52.81 -18.15
CA LEU A 1239 46.53 -52.06 -17.09
C LEU A 1239 45.22 -52.71 -16.60
N LEU A 1240 44.72 -53.73 -17.31
CA LEU A 1240 43.62 -54.58 -16.84
C LEU A 1240 44.10 -55.74 -15.95
N LYS A 1241 45.33 -56.24 -16.10
CA LYS A 1241 45.91 -57.30 -15.24
C LYS A 1241 46.28 -56.79 -13.85
N ASP A 1242 46.88 -55.59 -13.76
CA ASP A 1242 47.31 -54.97 -12.49
C ASP A 1242 46.19 -54.74 -11.47
N LYS A 1243 44.93 -54.76 -11.91
CA LYS A 1243 43.76 -54.59 -11.02
C LYS A 1243 43.61 -55.70 -9.96
N SER A 1244 44.32 -56.82 -10.13
CA SER A 1244 44.36 -57.94 -9.18
C SER A 1244 45.41 -57.80 -8.06
N GLN A 1245 46.35 -56.86 -8.14
CA GLN A 1245 47.41 -56.67 -7.14
C GLN A 1245 47.42 -55.29 -6.46
N LEU A 1246 46.57 -54.35 -6.90
CA LEU A 1246 46.51 -52.97 -6.38
C LEU A 1246 45.42 -52.70 -5.33
N PHE A 1247 44.70 -53.74 -4.88
CA PHE A 1247 43.67 -53.63 -3.83
C PHE A 1247 43.67 -54.85 -2.86
N PRO A 1248 44.18 -54.67 -1.65
CA PRO A 1248 43.57 -55.18 -0.41
C PRO A 1248 42.32 -54.36 -0.04
#